data_AF-A0A372FSQ6-F1
#
_entry.id   AF-A0A372FSQ6-F1
#
_cell.length_a   1.000
_cell.length_b   1.000
_cell.length_c   1.000
_cell.angle_alpha   90.00
_cell.angle_beta   90.00
_cell.angle_gamma   90.00
#
_symmetry.space_group_name_H-M   'P 1'
#
loop_
_entity.id
_entity.type
_entity.pdbx_description
1 polymer ?
#
loop_
_entity_poly.entity_id
_entity_poly.type
_entity_poly.pdbx_seq_one_letter_code
_entity_poly.pdbx_strand_id
1 'polypeptide(L)'
;MTMTATPTWRPFDDEPLFTDDLLREVDDIPDAVRAAVIAYLEQVAHVRRAPLHTTTAFNALHFGFDPQARGYQAAVLDPEMFVRLTTDAATPPALPVGTFVRIERGQQSLWAEVVARFGTADGVHPDGWVPARLSGAPAVLDDTGCRSERVIVDPEAFGAPLTPRERTELHRLRQRGVLLDERGHLTGQVCYPGPRLAGLDDVALYAHHLLTAGKPLLVGGPLGGLLINPHDDDTLAVALQTALHTIDKLLDVAPHLRRWGGYATPVDRYHQRREDPGLLGGEDLDDLVHTIARSGTGPRFTGVWPLLAGRVDEVFATDPGDVDVDPFELTAAAEAVVHANLAVADHATAAVDGLQPNGVHLRVDDPWQVGGVWLAQPSPVPADLRDVDPLRPLGLGYHQSQPPSQSTDDGTGATDPADIQQPTDDTEAITGTRTDQREPGPDPDTTHPEPDDTETEEPAGDEVVVEHLDDNIAVYTVALRPIHLDNDTLPVPDRIAAMLADGALVIELHHDGDDLADDERIHTVEHGDGALTGVAWPLSFYPGIKVMVSLARGARRLAATTTLLERPLPYGDEFRWDSDHRLLATALGIDLDPDPAPELTDGTKPDADDEPAPPTVPAKYQGIDPLRRLILAAFRRHGIEGTFGSRRLTGKQLLGVLFGADFDNPPLMWQVIYTCERLVDAGKLTCEPNPGRADKPGSGGPDTFVWWPSQSARQHADYAAAQQRHAALRERTREHWVPPNCRALPHGYRASDQAKENYARHVRKVWGPNADTRLPEGFTFVNGHQRGSDPGPFWLPMT
;
A
#
# COMPACT_ATOMS: atom_id res chain seq x y z
N MET A 1 -32.17 18.82 -20.85
CA MET A 1 -32.93 19.64 -19.88
C MET A 1 -32.02 20.79 -19.47
N THR A 2 -32.46 22.03 -19.66
CA THR A 2 -31.71 23.23 -19.26
C THR A 2 -31.58 23.28 -17.75
N MET A 3 -30.36 23.12 -17.22
CA MET A 3 -30.04 23.41 -15.82
C MET A 3 -30.52 24.82 -15.50
N THR A 4 -31.50 24.96 -14.61
CA THR A 4 -31.72 26.23 -13.91
C THR A 4 -30.42 26.53 -13.18
N ALA A 5 -29.69 27.53 -13.64
CA ALA A 5 -28.34 27.84 -13.18
C ALA A 5 -28.35 28.14 -11.68
N THR A 6 -27.96 27.15 -10.87
CA THR A 6 -27.55 27.37 -9.48
C THR A 6 -26.43 28.42 -9.52
N PRO A 7 -26.52 29.52 -8.76
CA PRO A 7 -25.49 30.53 -8.78
C PRO A 7 -24.12 29.89 -8.45
N THR A 8 -23.14 30.13 -9.32
CA THR A 8 -21.76 29.65 -9.13
C THR A 8 -21.19 30.25 -7.86
N TRP A 9 -20.73 29.39 -6.94
CA TRP A 9 -19.99 29.82 -5.77
C TRP A 9 -18.71 30.54 -6.20
N ARG A 10 -18.54 31.77 -5.73
CA ARG A 10 -17.31 32.54 -5.94
C ARG A 10 -16.44 32.42 -4.69
N PRO A 11 -15.30 31.73 -4.77
CA PRO A 11 -14.39 31.59 -3.64
C PRO A 11 -14.04 32.97 -3.06
N PHE A 12 -13.97 33.05 -1.74
CA PHE A 12 -13.64 34.25 -0.95
C PHE A 12 -14.63 35.42 -1.01
N ASP A 13 -15.56 35.43 -1.98
CA ASP A 13 -16.65 36.43 -2.08
C ASP A 13 -17.97 35.92 -1.48
N ASP A 14 -18.27 34.63 -1.68
CA ASP A 14 -19.46 33.96 -1.18
C ASP A 14 -19.14 33.15 0.09
N GLU A 15 -20.20 32.72 0.79
CA GLU A 15 -20.06 31.92 2.01
C GLU A 15 -19.25 30.63 1.73
N PRO A 16 -18.22 30.28 2.52
CA PRO A 16 -17.32 29.18 2.19
C PRO A 16 -18.03 27.84 2.15
N LEU A 17 -17.67 27.03 1.15
CA LEU A 17 -18.10 25.63 1.04
C LEU A 17 -17.17 24.67 1.80
N PHE A 18 -15.90 25.06 2.03
CA PHE A 18 -15.00 24.30 2.89
C PHE A 18 -15.27 24.62 4.37
N THR A 19 -16.15 23.84 5.00
CA THR A 19 -16.60 24.01 6.40
C THR A 19 -16.31 22.77 7.24
N ASP A 20 -16.66 22.81 8.52
CA ASP A 20 -16.59 21.65 9.42
C ASP A 20 -17.49 20.50 8.98
N ASP A 21 -18.48 20.74 8.11
CA ASP A 21 -19.29 19.67 7.51
C ASP A 21 -18.44 18.72 6.65
N LEU A 22 -17.36 19.21 6.02
CA LEU A 22 -16.42 18.34 5.29
C LEU A 22 -15.55 17.47 6.22
N LEU A 23 -15.60 17.71 7.53
CA LEU A 23 -14.94 16.89 8.56
C LEU A 23 -15.90 15.85 9.18
N ARG A 24 -17.05 15.62 8.55
CA ARG A 24 -18.07 14.64 8.94
C ARG A 24 -18.20 13.56 7.86
N GLU A 25 -18.86 12.47 8.22
CA GLU A 25 -19.29 11.47 7.25
C GLU A 25 -20.32 12.06 6.29
N VAL A 26 -20.34 11.61 5.03
CA VAL A 26 -21.19 12.22 3.98
C VAL A 26 -22.68 12.21 4.34
N ASP A 27 -23.13 11.17 5.04
CA ASP A 27 -24.53 11.03 5.47
C ASP A 27 -24.90 12.02 6.59
N ASP A 28 -23.91 12.55 7.32
CA ASP A 28 -24.09 13.55 8.37
C ASP A 28 -24.05 15.00 7.84
N ILE A 29 -23.73 15.20 6.56
CA ILE A 29 -23.71 16.52 5.93
C ILE A 29 -25.15 16.96 5.63
N PRO A 30 -25.58 18.16 6.07
CA PRO A 30 -26.90 18.69 5.72
C PRO A 30 -27.14 18.69 4.21
N ASP A 31 -28.29 18.19 3.76
CA ASP A 31 -28.61 18.01 2.33
C ASP A 31 -28.36 19.25 1.47
N ALA A 32 -28.68 20.44 2.00
CA ALA A 32 -28.45 21.70 1.30
C ALA A 32 -26.96 22.02 1.10
N VAL A 33 -26.12 21.72 2.09
CA VAL A 33 -24.66 21.88 2.01
C VAL A 33 -24.10 20.84 1.05
N ARG A 34 -24.52 19.57 1.18
CA ARG A 34 -24.13 18.48 0.28
C ARG A 34 -24.43 18.83 -1.18
N ALA A 35 -25.65 19.29 -1.48
CA ALA A 35 -26.05 19.70 -2.81
C ALA A 35 -25.25 20.90 -3.34
N ALA A 36 -24.93 21.89 -2.48
CA ALA A 36 -24.12 23.04 -2.88
C ALA A 36 -22.67 22.65 -3.23
N VAL A 37 -22.05 21.77 -2.42
CA VAL A 37 -20.70 21.26 -2.70
C VAL A 37 -20.67 20.45 -3.98
N ILE A 38 -21.61 19.52 -4.17
CA ILE A 38 -21.72 18.71 -5.41
C ILE A 38 -21.89 19.63 -6.62
N ALA A 39 -22.83 20.58 -6.57
CA ALA A 39 -23.08 21.49 -7.69
C ALA A 39 -21.84 22.34 -8.04
N TYR A 40 -21.04 22.72 -7.03
CA TYR A 40 -19.78 23.41 -7.25
C TYR A 40 -18.72 22.49 -7.88
N LEU A 41 -18.53 21.29 -7.36
CA LEU A 41 -17.56 20.32 -7.91
C LEU A 41 -17.89 19.92 -9.35
N GLU A 42 -19.17 19.77 -9.69
CA GLU A 42 -19.64 19.56 -11.07
C GLU A 42 -19.26 20.73 -11.98
N GLN A 43 -19.44 21.98 -11.52
CA GLN A 43 -19.03 23.16 -12.27
C GLN A 43 -17.52 23.22 -12.48
N VAL A 44 -16.73 22.93 -11.44
CA VAL A 44 -15.27 22.86 -11.52
C VAL A 44 -14.85 21.80 -12.54
N ALA A 45 -15.40 20.58 -12.45
CA ALA A 45 -15.11 19.50 -13.40
C ALA A 45 -15.40 19.94 -14.84
N HIS A 46 -16.51 20.66 -15.07
CA HIS A 46 -16.91 21.12 -16.40
C HIS A 46 -16.02 22.20 -17.00
N VAL A 47 -15.45 23.11 -16.18
CA VAL A 47 -14.60 24.20 -16.70
C VAL A 47 -13.12 23.84 -16.79
N ARG A 48 -12.65 22.86 -16.01
CA ARG A 48 -11.26 22.38 -16.06
C ARG A 48 -10.97 21.64 -17.36
N ARG A 49 -9.70 21.69 -17.79
CA ARG A 49 -9.20 21.03 -19.02
C ARG A 49 -8.66 19.61 -18.79
N ALA A 50 -8.85 19.10 -17.59
CA ALA A 50 -8.37 17.82 -17.10
C ALA A 50 -9.49 17.20 -16.24
N PRO A 51 -9.48 15.87 -16.04
CA PRO A 51 -10.46 15.24 -15.18
C PRO A 51 -10.22 15.71 -13.74
N LEU A 52 -11.30 15.88 -12.99
CA LEU A 52 -11.25 16.35 -11.61
C LEU A 52 -10.86 15.19 -10.70
N HIS A 53 -9.59 15.10 -10.32
CA HIS A 53 -9.12 14.16 -9.31
C HIS A 53 -9.56 14.60 -7.90
N THR A 54 -9.79 13.65 -6.98
CA THR A 54 -10.17 13.92 -5.58
C THR A 54 -9.29 14.97 -4.89
N THR A 55 -7.98 14.94 -5.13
CA THR A 55 -7.02 15.92 -4.56
C THR A 55 -7.14 17.31 -5.21
N THR A 56 -7.39 17.38 -6.52
CA THR A 56 -7.67 18.65 -7.21
C THR A 56 -9.05 19.23 -6.86
N ALA A 57 -10.02 18.38 -6.50
CA ALA A 57 -11.30 18.79 -5.92
C ALA A 57 -11.13 19.37 -4.52
N PHE A 58 -10.29 18.74 -3.69
CA PHE A 58 -9.85 19.31 -2.42
C PHE A 58 -9.22 20.68 -2.63
N ASN A 59 -8.29 20.82 -3.58
CA ASN A 59 -7.69 22.11 -3.89
C ASN A 59 -8.74 23.14 -4.33
N ALA A 60 -9.69 22.74 -5.16
CA ALA A 60 -10.76 23.63 -5.61
C ALA A 60 -11.57 24.18 -4.43
N LEU A 61 -11.91 23.36 -3.45
CA LEU A 61 -12.64 23.78 -2.26
C LEU A 61 -11.75 24.57 -1.28
N HIS A 62 -10.51 24.12 -1.05
CA HIS A 62 -9.61 24.64 -0.02
C HIS A 62 -8.86 25.90 -0.46
N PHE A 63 -8.32 25.92 -1.67
CA PHE A 63 -7.55 27.04 -2.22
C PHE A 63 -8.40 27.96 -3.12
N GLY A 64 -9.66 27.61 -3.36
CA GLY A 64 -10.63 28.46 -4.04
C GLY A 64 -10.41 28.56 -5.54
N PHE A 65 -10.78 27.51 -6.27
CA PHE A 65 -10.85 27.54 -7.73
C PHE A 65 -12.13 28.28 -8.17
N ASP A 66 -11.99 29.38 -8.88
CA ASP A 66 -13.16 30.13 -9.37
C ASP A 66 -13.57 29.58 -10.75
N PRO A 67 -14.78 28.99 -10.91
CA PRO A 67 -15.22 28.45 -12.18
C PRO A 67 -15.42 29.52 -13.27
N GLN A 68 -15.69 30.78 -12.89
CA GLN A 68 -15.83 31.89 -13.83
C GLN A 68 -14.47 32.37 -14.33
N ALA A 69 -13.49 32.51 -13.42
CA ALA A 69 -12.12 32.85 -13.79
C ALA A 69 -11.34 31.65 -14.35
N ARG A 70 -11.89 30.43 -14.23
CA ARG A 70 -11.27 29.14 -14.62
C ARG A 70 -9.91 28.91 -13.96
N GLY A 71 -9.78 29.24 -12.68
CA GLY A 71 -8.54 28.99 -11.95
C GLY A 71 -8.53 29.44 -10.51
N TYR A 72 -7.44 29.11 -9.81
CA TYR A 72 -7.22 29.55 -8.43
C TYR A 72 -7.00 31.06 -8.34
N GLN A 73 -7.54 31.67 -7.28
CA GLN A 73 -7.24 33.07 -6.98
C GLN A 73 -5.84 33.18 -6.34
N ALA A 74 -4.89 33.75 -7.08
CA ALA A 74 -3.48 33.85 -6.70
C ALA A 74 -3.20 34.58 -5.36
N ALA A 75 -4.19 35.31 -4.80
CA ALA A 75 -4.03 36.02 -3.53
C ALA A 75 -3.81 35.10 -2.32
N VAL A 76 -4.15 33.81 -2.43
CA VAL A 76 -4.07 32.82 -1.34
C VAL A 76 -2.90 31.84 -1.53
N LEU A 77 -2.31 31.79 -2.72
CA LEU A 77 -1.22 30.88 -3.04
C LEU A 77 0.09 31.66 -3.15
N ASP A 78 1.04 31.34 -2.26
CA ASP A 78 2.41 31.83 -2.37
C ASP A 78 3.21 30.92 -3.31
N PRO A 79 3.66 31.40 -4.49
CA PRO A 79 4.43 30.60 -5.44
C PRO A 79 5.79 30.13 -4.91
N GLU A 80 6.30 30.68 -3.81
CA GLU A 80 7.50 30.15 -3.13
C GLU A 80 7.22 28.82 -2.41
N MET A 81 5.94 28.50 -2.16
CA MET A 81 5.53 27.23 -1.56
C MET A 81 5.34 26.12 -2.59
N PHE A 82 5.42 26.42 -3.88
CA PHE A 82 5.25 25.43 -4.95
C PHE A 82 6.50 24.57 -5.09
N VAL A 83 6.31 23.30 -5.47
CA VAL A 83 7.44 22.40 -5.69
C VAL A 83 8.24 22.90 -6.89
N ARG A 84 9.48 23.28 -6.62
CA ARG A 84 10.40 23.81 -7.62
C ARG A 84 10.93 22.68 -8.49
N LEU A 85 10.70 22.79 -9.80
CA LEU A 85 11.23 21.88 -10.82
C LEU A 85 12.24 22.63 -11.68
N THR A 86 13.43 22.07 -11.85
CA THR A 86 14.51 22.71 -12.61
C THR A 86 15.06 21.75 -13.65
N THR A 87 15.57 22.30 -14.76
CA THR A 87 16.11 21.49 -15.86
C THR A 87 17.49 20.87 -15.56
N ASP A 88 18.10 21.20 -14.43
CA ASP A 88 19.40 20.69 -13.97
C ASP A 88 19.28 19.61 -12.87
N ALA A 89 18.07 19.34 -12.38
CA ALA A 89 17.84 18.27 -11.42
C ALA A 89 18.06 16.90 -12.08
N ALA A 90 18.85 16.04 -11.44
CA ALA A 90 19.15 14.70 -11.93
C ALA A 90 17.93 13.75 -11.87
N THR A 91 17.02 14.00 -10.92
CA THR A 91 15.84 13.15 -10.68
C THR A 91 14.66 14.03 -10.25
N PRO A 92 13.48 13.92 -10.89
CA PRO A 92 12.28 14.61 -10.43
C PRO A 92 11.83 14.11 -9.04
N PRO A 93 11.30 14.99 -8.17
CA PRO A 93 10.68 14.57 -6.93
C PRO A 93 9.38 13.79 -7.20
N ALA A 94 8.90 13.03 -6.21
CA ALA A 94 7.56 12.48 -6.27
C ALA A 94 6.52 13.61 -6.30
N LEU A 95 5.66 13.60 -7.31
CA LEU A 95 4.67 14.65 -7.58
C LEU A 95 3.25 14.05 -7.52
N PRO A 96 2.63 13.99 -6.33
CA PRO A 96 1.24 13.57 -6.22
C PRO A 96 0.29 14.46 -7.02
N VAL A 97 -0.83 13.90 -7.46
CA VAL A 97 -1.91 14.67 -8.09
C VAL A 97 -2.41 15.73 -7.11
N GLY A 98 -2.60 16.97 -7.56
CA GLY A 98 -2.95 18.14 -6.75
C GLY A 98 -1.75 18.97 -6.28
N THR A 99 -0.51 18.52 -6.48
CA THR A 99 0.66 19.34 -6.13
C THR A 99 0.78 20.55 -7.06
N PHE A 100 1.00 21.74 -6.49
CA PHE A 100 1.39 22.92 -7.26
C PHE A 100 2.91 22.92 -7.51
N VAL A 101 3.29 23.15 -8.76
CA VAL A 101 4.68 23.13 -9.20
C VAL A 101 5.08 24.46 -9.84
N ARG A 102 6.36 24.80 -9.69
CA ARG A 102 7.00 25.94 -10.35
C ARG A 102 8.16 25.42 -11.20
N ILE A 103 7.96 25.39 -12.51
CA ILE A 103 8.97 24.96 -13.48
C ILE A 103 9.87 26.15 -13.80
N GLU A 104 11.13 26.08 -13.40
CA GLU A 104 12.09 27.15 -13.57
C GLU A 104 13.10 26.87 -14.68
N ARG A 105 13.38 27.90 -15.48
CA ARG A 105 14.49 27.92 -16.44
C ARG A 105 15.13 29.30 -16.50
N GLY A 106 16.30 29.43 -15.88
CA GLY A 106 16.98 30.72 -15.77
C GLY A 106 16.19 31.69 -14.90
N GLN A 107 15.75 32.83 -15.47
CA GLN A 107 14.95 33.86 -14.77
C GLN A 107 13.44 33.70 -15.03
N GLN A 108 13.02 32.60 -15.63
CA GLN A 108 11.65 32.33 -16.03
C GLN A 108 11.06 31.25 -15.15
N SER A 109 9.80 31.42 -14.75
CA SER A 109 9.02 30.41 -14.05
C SER A 109 7.66 30.22 -14.74
N LEU A 110 7.25 28.97 -14.85
CA LEU A 110 5.92 28.57 -15.28
C LEU A 110 5.26 27.84 -14.11
N TRP A 111 4.05 28.25 -13.72
CA TRP A 111 3.30 27.58 -12.66
C TRP A 111 2.36 26.57 -13.26
N ALA A 112 2.18 25.44 -12.59
CA ALA A 112 1.22 24.44 -12.98
C ALA A 112 0.67 23.68 -11.77
N GLU A 113 -0.46 23.01 -11.95
CA GLU A 113 -0.98 22.01 -11.01
C GLU A 113 -0.79 20.62 -11.62
N VAL A 114 -0.38 19.64 -10.81
CA VAL A 114 -0.38 18.23 -11.25
C VAL A 114 -1.82 17.74 -11.29
N VAL A 115 -2.28 17.29 -12.46
CA VAL A 115 -3.69 16.88 -12.67
C VAL A 115 -3.86 15.39 -12.91
N ALA A 116 -2.80 14.67 -13.30
CA ALA A 116 -2.84 13.21 -13.39
C ALA A 116 -1.44 12.60 -13.26
N ARG A 117 -1.40 11.33 -12.84
CA ARG A 117 -0.19 10.54 -12.68
C ARG A 117 -0.41 9.09 -13.08
N PHE A 118 0.52 8.52 -13.84
CA PHE A 118 0.47 7.15 -14.33
C PHE A 118 1.85 6.50 -14.29
N GLY A 119 1.89 5.18 -14.11
CA GLY A 119 3.14 4.42 -14.22
C GLY A 119 3.62 4.35 -15.67
N THR A 120 4.92 4.47 -15.89
CA THR A 120 5.53 4.24 -17.21
C THR A 120 6.50 3.06 -17.12
N ALA A 121 5.97 1.86 -17.25
CA ALA A 121 6.78 0.66 -17.19
C ALA A 121 7.51 0.39 -18.53
N ASP A 122 8.76 -0.05 -18.44
CA ASP A 122 9.55 -0.47 -19.58
C ASP A 122 9.12 -1.85 -20.09
N GLY A 123 9.36 -2.13 -21.38
CA GLY A 123 9.04 -3.43 -21.98
C GLY A 123 7.56 -3.64 -22.32
N VAL A 124 6.77 -2.56 -22.35
CA VAL A 124 5.39 -2.56 -22.86
C VAL A 124 5.41 -2.38 -24.38
N HIS A 125 4.62 -3.18 -25.09
CA HIS A 125 4.60 -3.17 -26.55
C HIS A 125 3.61 -2.10 -27.09
N PRO A 126 3.85 -1.49 -28.26
CA PRO A 126 2.96 -0.48 -28.84
C PRO A 126 1.52 -0.97 -29.11
N ASP A 127 1.31 -2.27 -29.30
CA ASP A 127 -0.02 -2.90 -29.43
C ASP A 127 -0.78 -3.02 -28.09
N GLY A 128 -0.25 -2.40 -27.04
CA GLY A 128 -0.80 -2.39 -25.70
C GLY A 128 -0.46 -3.61 -24.85
N TRP A 129 0.24 -4.63 -25.37
CA TRP A 129 0.61 -5.78 -24.56
C TRP A 129 1.53 -5.37 -23.39
N VAL A 130 1.11 -5.75 -22.18
CA VAL A 130 1.84 -5.52 -20.94
C VAL A 130 2.32 -6.87 -20.39
N PRO A 131 3.61 -7.02 -20.06
CA PRO A 131 4.09 -8.18 -19.31
C PRO A 131 3.31 -8.38 -18.01
N ALA A 132 2.86 -9.62 -17.73
CA ALA A 132 2.07 -9.94 -16.54
C ALA A 132 2.69 -9.39 -15.24
N ARG A 133 4.02 -9.51 -15.07
CA ARG A 133 4.78 -8.99 -13.92
C ARG A 133 4.66 -7.50 -13.62
N LEU A 134 4.15 -6.71 -14.56
CA LEU A 134 3.98 -5.28 -14.39
C LEU A 134 2.55 -4.93 -13.95
N SER A 135 1.57 -5.79 -14.22
CA SER A 135 0.15 -5.54 -13.96
C SER A 135 -0.19 -5.83 -12.49
N GLY A 136 -0.50 -4.79 -11.74
CA GLY A 136 -0.82 -4.86 -10.31
C GLY A 136 0.37 -5.27 -9.44
N ALA A 137 1.58 -5.05 -9.95
CA ALA A 137 2.77 -5.15 -9.13
C ALA A 137 2.64 -4.16 -7.97
N PRO A 138 3.10 -4.53 -6.75
CA PRO A 138 3.41 -3.56 -5.71
C PRO A 138 4.29 -2.46 -6.30
N ALA A 139 4.49 -1.37 -5.58
CA ALA A 139 5.45 -0.35 -6.00
C ALA A 139 6.89 -0.93 -5.98
N VAL A 140 7.22 -1.76 -6.97
CA VAL A 140 8.52 -2.37 -7.17
C VAL A 140 9.42 -1.23 -7.60
N LEU A 141 10.18 -0.77 -6.62
CA LEU A 141 11.28 0.12 -6.85
C LEU A 141 12.40 -0.70 -7.50
N ASP A 142 13.13 -0.10 -8.42
CA ASP A 142 14.39 -0.66 -8.86
C ASP A 142 15.40 -0.75 -7.69
N ASP A 143 16.57 -1.33 -7.95
CA ASP A 143 17.65 -1.48 -6.95
C ASP A 143 18.10 -0.14 -6.33
N THR A 144 17.72 0.99 -6.94
CA THR A 144 18.03 2.34 -6.48
C THR A 144 16.89 3.02 -5.72
N GLY A 145 15.75 2.33 -5.53
CA GLY A 145 14.60 2.88 -4.83
C GLY A 145 13.72 3.76 -5.73
N CYS A 146 13.80 3.59 -7.06
CA CYS A 146 13.15 4.46 -8.03
C CYS A 146 12.18 3.70 -8.94
N ARG A 147 11.21 4.40 -9.50
CA ARG A 147 10.35 3.88 -10.57
C ARG A 147 10.01 4.95 -11.59
N SER A 148 9.76 4.52 -12.82
CA SER A 148 9.38 5.40 -13.91
C SER A 148 7.91 5.84 -13.80
N GLU A 149 7.68 7.15 -13.80
CA GLU A 149 6.35 7.76 -13.74
C GLU A 149 6.15 8.78 -14.86
N ARG A 150 4.87 8.96 -15.24
CA ARG A 150 4.39 10.06 -16.06
C ARG A 150 3.44 10.92 -15.25
N VAL A 151 3.72 12.22 -15.24
CA VAL A 151 2.95 13.24 -14.53
C VAL A 151 2.46 14.27 -15.54
N ILE A 152 1.15 14.53 -15.53
CA ILE A 152 0.49 15.51 -16.39
C ILE A 152 0.23 16.77 -15.57
N VAL A 153 0.65 17.91 -16.10
CA VAL A 153 0.53 19.20 -15.44
C VAL A 153 -0.38 20.15 -16.23
N ASP A 154 -1.18 20.93 -15.51
CA ASP A 154 -2.03 21.99 -16.06
C ASP A 154 -1.39 23.37 -15.81
N PRO A 155 -0.74 23.96 -16.82
CA PRO A 155 -0.12 25.29 -16.68
C PRO A 155 -1.14 26.43 -16.66
N GLU A 156 -2.42 26.16 -16.88
CA GLU A 156 -3.50 27.16 -16.91
C GLU A 156 -4.42 27.08 -15.68
N ALA A 157 -4.06 26.30 -14.65
CA ALA A 157 -4.83 26.14 -13.43
C ALA A 157 -5.05 27.45 -12.62
N PHE A 158 -4.37 28.55 -12.96
CA PHE A 158 -4.37 29.83 -12.23
C PHE A 158 -5.18 30.94 -12.91
N GLY A 159 -6.08 30.59 -13.83
CA GLY A 159 -7.20 31.44 -14.31
C GLY A 159 -6.84 32.46 -15.39
N ALA A 160 -5.60 32.92 -15.43
CA ALA A 160 -5.10 33.70 -16.56
C ALA A 160 -4.63 32.75 -17.68
N PRO A 161 -5.06 32.95 -18.94
CA PRO A 161 -4.46 32.24 -20.07
C PRO A 161 -2.96 32.53 -20.15
N LEU A 162 -2.17 31.55 -20.59
CA LEU A 162 -0.73 31.73 -20.75
C LEU A 162 -0.43 32.95 -21.63
N THR A 163 0.44 33.82 -21.14
CA THR A 163 1.00 34.93 -21.89
C THR A 163 1.82 34.40 -23.08
N PRO A 164 2.04 35.21 -24.13
CA PRO A 164 2.90 34.80 -25.26
C PRO A 164 4.30 34.33 -24.82
N ARG A 165 4.83 34.94 -23.75
CA ARG A 165 6.12 34.59 -23.16
C ARG A 165 6.08 33.21 -22.50
N GLU A 166 5.06 32.91 -21.71
CA GLU A 166 4.88 31.59 -21.08
C GLU A 166 4.62 30.50 -22.11
N ARG A 167 3.83 30.76 -23.17
CA ARG A 167 3.65 29.79 -24.27
C ARG A 167 4.95 29.48 -24.99
N THR A 168 5.75 30.52 -25.28
CA THR A 168 7.09 30.35 -25.86
C THR A 168 7.99 29.53 -24.94
N GLU A 169 7.85 29.73 -23.62
CA GLU A 169 8.63 28.99 -22.63
C GLU A 169 8.22 27.53 -22.53
N LEU A 170 6.92 27.25 -22.46
CA LEU A 170 6.37 25.89 -22.49
C LEU A 170 6.81 25.15 -23.76
N HIS A 171 6.73 25.81 -24.92
CA HIS A 171 7.18 25.23 -26.18
C HIS A 171 8.69 24.90 -26.16
N ARG A 172 9.53 25.77 -25.59
CA ARG A 172 10.97 25.52 -25.44
C ARG A 172 11.28 24.40 -24.45
N LEU A 173 10.48 24.24 -23.39
CA LEU A 173 10.65 23.15 -22.43
C LEU A 173 10.37 21.81 -23.11
N ARG A 174 9.29 21.72 -23.90
CA ARG A 174 8.92 20.54 -24.72
C ARG A 174 9.99 20.21 -25.75
N GLN A 175 10.45 21.19 -26.53
CA GLN A 175 11.48 20.98 -27.57
C GLN A 175 12.81 20.46 -27.02
N ARG A 176 13.14 20.74 -25.75
CA ARG A 176 14.38 20.27 -25.15
C ARG A 176 14.30 18.82 -24.67
N GLY A 177 13.11 18.31 -24.33
CA GLY A 177 12.93 16.94 -23.86
C GLY A 177 13.60 16.60 -22.52
N VAL A 178 14.12 17.59 -21.77
CA VAL A 178 14.87 17.34 -20.52
C VAL A 178 13.94 17.17 -19.33
N LEU A 179 12.88 17.97 -19.25
CA LEU A 179 11.93 17.95 -18.14
C LEU A 179 10.54 17.55 -18.63
N LEU A 180 10.06 18.21 -19.69
CA LEU A 180 8.82 17.86 -20.37
C LEU A 180 9.14 17.11 -21.66
N ASP A 181 8.39 16.06 -21.94
CA ASP A 181 8.39 15.38 -23.23
C ASP A 181 7.77 16.26 -24.34
N GLU A 182 7.76 15.76 -25.57
CA GLU A 182 7.23 16.49 -26.74
C GLU A 182 5.74 16.82 -26.60
N ARG A 183 4.98 16.02 -25.84
CA ARG A 183 3.57 16.23 -25.51
C ARG A 183 3.36 17.09 -24.26
N GLY A 184 4.43 17.50 -23.59
CA GLY A 184 4.36 18.37 -22.42
C GLY A 184 4.08 17.62 -21.11
N HIS A 185 4.40 16.34 -21.03
CA HIS A 185 4.30 15.54 -19.81
C HIS A 185 5.65 15.45 -19.11
N LEU A 186 5.64 15.43 -17.78
CA LEU A 186 6.83 15.10 -17.00
C LEU A 186 6.97 13.58 -17.00
N THR A 187 8.06 13.06 -17.58
CA THR A 187 8.35 11.62 -17.58
C THR A 187 9.73 11.37 -17.02
N GLY A 188 9.89 10.39 -16.14
CA GLY A 188 11.20 10.03 -15.64
C GLY A 188 11.17 9.10 -14.44
N GLN A 189 12.36 8.71 -14.01
CA GLN A 189 12.58 7.94 -12.80
C GLN A 189 12.35 8.81 -11.56
N VAL A 190 11.48 8.38 -10.67
CA VAL A 190 11.13 9.03 -9.40
C VAL A 190 11.59 8.13 -8.27
N CYS A 191 12.43 8.67 -7.39
CA CYS A 191 12.98 7.92 -6.26
C CYS A 191 12.20 8.20 -4.98
N TYR A 192 11.85 7.13 -4.27
CA TYR A 192 11.11 7.19 -3.02
C TYR A 192 12.03 6.90 -1.84
N PRO A 193 11.87 7.59 -0.68
CA PRO A 193 12.66 7.32 0.52
C PRO A 193 12.47 5.90 1.10
N GLY A 194 11.49 5.14 0.61
CA GLY A 194 11.25 3.76 0.96
C GLY A 194 9.97 3.20 0.31
N PRO A 195 9.79 1.87 0.33
CA PRO A 195 8.68 1.18 -0.36
C PRO A 195 7.30 1.60 0.16
N ARG A 196 7.19 1.96 1.44
CA ARG A 196 5.94 2.45 2.04
C ARG A 196 5.38 3.67 1.33
N LEU A 197 6.23 4.66 1.00
CA LEU A 197 5.78 5.87 0.33
C LEU A 197 5.47 5.61 -1.16
N ALA A 198 6.24 4.71 -1.77
CA ALA A 198 6.03 4.31 -3.16
C ALA A 198 4.69 3.58 -3.36
N GLY A 199 4.25 2.79 -2.37
CA GLY A 199 2.99 2.05 -2.38
C GLY A 199 1.73 2.86 -2.05
N LEU A 200 1.84 4.15 -1.74
CA LEU A 200 0.66 4.98 -1.49
C LEU A 200 -0.06 5.33 -2.81
N ASP A 201 -1.39 5.34 -2.75
CA ASP A 201 -2.22 5.94 -3.81
C ASP A 201 -2.04 7.46 -3.88
N ASP A 202 -2.58 8.09 -4.93
CA ASP A 202 -2.44 9.54 -5.16
C ASP A 202 -3.01 10.39 -4.02
N VAL A 203 -4.10 9.96 -3.38
CA VAL A 203 -4.75 10.70 -2.30
C VAL A 203 -3.89 10.66 -1.03
N ALA A 204 -3.39 9.49 -0.66
CA ALA A 204 -2.52 9.30 0.48
C ALA A 204 -1.14 9.95 0.27
N LEU A 205 -0.60 9.90 -0.95
CA LEU A 205 0.66 10.57 -1.29
C LEU A 205 0.49 12.09 -1.25
N TYR A 206 -0.65 12.63 -1.71
CA TYR A 206 -0.95 14.05 -1.60
C TYR A 206 -1.15 14.49 -0.14
N ALA A 207 -1.83 13.68 0.68
CA ALA A 207 -1.94 13.93 2.11
C ALA A 207 -0.57 13.98 2.79
N HIS A 208 0.31 13.03 2.47
CA HIS A 208 1.69 13.05 2.97
C HIS A 208 2.44 14.32 2.53
N HIS A 209 2.31 14.74 1.27
CA HIS A 209 2.90 15.97 0.76
C HIS A 209 2.40 17.21 1.53
N LEU A 210 1.09 17.35 1.74
CA LEU A 210 0.50 18.47 2.46
C LEU A 210 0.82 18.46 3.97
N LEU A 211 1.05 17.31 4.59
CA LEU A 211 1.46 17.23 6.00
C LEU A 211 2.96 17.48 6.21
N THR A 212 3.74 17.49 5.12
CA THR A 212 5.20 17.69 5.14
C THR A 212 5.59 18.98 4.43
N ALA A 213 6.02 18.90 3.17
CA ALA A 213 6.52 20.04 2.39
C ALA A 213 5.44 21.11 2.15
N GLY A 214 4.19 20.70 1.95
CA GLY A 214 3.05 21.59 1.72
C GLY A 214 2.36 22.11 2.99
N LYS A 215 2.86 21.78 4.18
CA LYS A 215 2.17 22.10 5.47
C LYS A 215 1.78 23.56 5.64
N PRO A 216 2.60 24.56 5.25
CA PRO A 216 2.17 25.95 5.37
C PRO A 216 0.95 26.31 4.52
N LEU A 217 0.75 25.67 3.36
CA LEU A 217 -0.45 25.86 2.53
C LEU A 217 -1.69 25.33 3.25
N LEU A 218 -1.55 24.21 3.96
CA LEU A 218 -2.65 23.57 4.69
C LEU A 218 -3.03 24.37 5.95
N VAL A 219 -2.04 24.76 6.75
CA VAL A 219 -2.24 25.52 8.00
C VAL A 219 -2.76 26.94 7.72
N GLY A 220 -2.30 27.55 6.62
CA GLY A 220 -2.74 28.89 6.20
C GLY A 220 -4.11 28.94 5.55
N GLY A 221 -4.70 27.79 5.19
CA GLY A 221 -5.99 27.71 4.49
C GLY A 221 -7.19 27.39 5.39
N PRO A 222 -8.37 27.16 4.78
CA PRO A 222 -9.61 26.88 5.49
C PRO A 222 -9.51 25.73 6.50
N LEU A 223 -8.81 24.64 6.19
CA LEU A 223 -8.69 23.51 7.11
C LEU A 223 -7.99 23.92 8.42
N GLY A 224 -6.87 24.63 8.32
CA GLY A 224 -6.18 25.17 9.50
C GLY A 224 -7.05 26.15 10.30
N GLY A 225 -7.93 26.89 9.63
CA GLY A 225 -8.91 27.78 10.27
C GLY A 225 -9.96 27.06 11.13
N LEU A 226 -10.36 25.85 10.73
CA LEU A 226 -11.39 25.04 11.41
C LEU A 226 -10.91 24.37 12.71
N LEU A 227 -9.59 24.19 12.86
CA LEU A 227 -9.01 23.46 13.98
C LEU A 227 -8.69 24.37 15.18
N ILE A 228 -8.92 23.87 16.40
CA ILE A 228 -8.55 24.61 17.63
C ILE A 228 -7.05 24.88 17.66
N ASN A 229 -6.24 23.84 17.41
CA ASN A 229 -4.79 23.90 17.29
C ASN A 229 -4.35 23.32 15.93
N PRO A 230 -4.21 24.16 14.88
CA PRO A 230 -3.81 23.68 13.55
C PRO A 230 -2.34 23.27 13.43
N HIS A 231 -1.55 23.41 14.50
CA HIS A 231 -0.16 22.97 14.56
C HIS A 231 0.00 21.60 15.26
N ASP A 232 -1.10 20.99 15.71
CA ASP A 232 -1.12 19.61 16.19
C ASP A 232 -1.18 18.66 14.98
N ASP A 233 -0.07 17.96 14.74
CA ASP A 233 0.15 17.14 13.54
C ASP A 233 -0.84 15.99 13.43
N ASP A 234 -1.20 15.36 14.55
CA ASP A 234 -2.15 14.24 14.55
C ASP A 234 -3.56 14.73 14.23
N THR A 235 -3.97 15.85 14.84
CA THR A 235 -5.29 16.46 14.58
C THR A 235 -5.38 16.95 13.13
N LEU A 236 -4.33 17.57 12.61
CA LEU A 236 -4.27 18.04 11.22
C LEU A 236 -4.30 16.88 10.22
N ALA A 237 -3.57 15.80 10.50
CA ALA A 237 -3.56 14.60 9.66
C ALA A 237 -4.94 13.93 9.58
N VAL A 238 -5.60 13.75 10.73
CA VAL A 238 -6.96 13.21 10.77
C VAL A 238 -7.94 14.10 10.01
N ALA A 239 -7.90 15.42 10.26
CA ALA A 239 -8.81 16.36 9.59
C ALA A 239 -8.63 16.37 8.06
N LEU A 240 -7.38 16.34 7.58
CA LEU A 240 -7.09 16.29 6.14
C LEU A 240 -7.59 14.98 5.51
N GLN A 241 -7.31 13.84 6.15
CA GLN A 241 -7.74 12.54 5.65
C GLN A 241 -9.27 12.43 5.60
N THR A 242 -9.97 12.90 6.64
CA THR A 242 -11.43 12.96 6.66
C THR A 242 -11.96 13.86 5.55
N ALA A 243 -11.40 15.06 5.36
CA ALA A 243 -11.83 15.97 4.28
C ALA A 243 -11.64 15.35 2.88
N LEU A 244 -10.49 14.73 2.62
CA LEU A 244 -10.22 14.05 1.35
C LEU A 244 -11.20 12.90 1.11
N HIS A 245 -11.45 12.07 2.12
CA HIS A 245 -12.39 10.96 2.05
C HIS A 245 -13.83 11.44 1.79
N THR A 246 -14.27 12.46 2.51
CA THR A 246 -15.61 13.03 2.34
C THR A 246 -15.78 13.62 0.94
N ILE A 247 -14.78 14.34 0.41
CA ILE A 247 -14.81 14.87 -0.96
C ILE A 247 -14.85 13.76 -2.00
N ASP A 248 -14.07 12.69 -1.82
CA ASP A 248 -14.09 11.51 -2.69
C ASP A 248 -15.50 10.92 -2.79
N LYS A 249 -16.17 10.74 -1.64
CA LYS A 249 -17.54 10.25 -1.57
C LYS A 249 -18.56 11.21 -2.16
N LEU A 250 -18.36 12.53 -2.05
CA LEU A 250 -19.22 13.52 -2.72
C LEU A 250 -19.10 13.45 -4.25
N LEU A 251 -17.90 13.17 -4.78
CA LEU A 251 -17.69 12.95 -6.22
C LEU A 251 -18.36 11.65 -6.69
N ASP A 252 -18.36 10.59 -5.88
CA ASP A 252 -19.01 9.31 -6.21
C ASP A 252 -20.54 9.44 -6.34
N VAL A 253 -21.18 10.29 -5.52
CA VAL A 253 -22.65 10.48 -5.54
C VAL A 253 -23.10 11.64 -6.43
N ALA A 254 -22.18 12.32 -7.10
CA ALA A 254 -22.50 13.44 -7.99
C ALA A 254 -23.20 12.94 -9.27
N PRO A 255 -24.45 13.35 -9.55
CA PRO A 255 -25.26 12.74 -10.61
C PRO A 255 -24.77 13.05 -12.02
N HIS A 256 -24.02 14.12 -12.23
CA HIS A 256 -23.53 14.51 -13.57
C HIS A 256 -22.05 14.17 -13.79
N LEU A 257 -21.43 13.41 -12.89
CA LEU A 257 -20.04 12.97 -13.01
C LEU A 257 -19.95 11.45 -13.19
N ARG A 258 -18.95 11.01 -13.95
CA ARG A 258 -18.49 9.63 -14.02
C ARG A 258 -17.14 9.50 -13.34
N ARG A 259 -16.86 8.33 -12.76
CA ARG A 259 -15.63 8.05 -12.01
C ARG A 259 -14.79 6.95 -12.67
N TRP A 260 -13.48 7.18 -12.73
CA TRP A 260 -12.47 6.16 -12.99
C TRP A 260 -11.34 6.31 -11.97
N GLY A 261 -11.23 5.37 -11.04
CA GLY A 261 -10.34 5.53 -9.88
C GLY A 261 -10.63 6.85 -9.15
N GLY A 262 -9.57 7.61 -8.84
CA GLY A 262 -9.67 8.93 -8.21
C GLY A 262 -10.16 10.07 -9.12
N TYR A 263 -10.38 9.82 -10.41
CA TYR A 263 -10.69 10.84 -11.42
C TYR A 263 -12.19 10.93 -11.71
N ALA A 264 -12.76 12.14 -11.66
CA ALA A 264 -14.12 12.45 -12.07
C ALA A 264 -14.14 13.22 -13.39
N THR A 265 -15.05 12.86 -14.30
CA THR A 265 -15.28 13.59 -15.56
C THR A 265 -16.77 13.87 -15.76
N PRO A 266 -17.17 15.03 -16.33
CA PRO A 266 -18.56 15.28 -16.69
C PRO A 266 -19.12 14.24 -17.67
N VAL A 267 -20.35 13.78 -17.40
CA VAL A 267 -21.06 12.78 -18.22
C VAL A 267 -21.21 13.27 -19.67
N ASP A 268 -21.55 14.54 -19.86
CA ASP A 268 -21.73 15.17 -21.17
C ASP A 268 -20.42 15.26 -21.96
N ARG A 269 -19.29 15.56 -21.30
CA ARG A 269 -17.95 15.57 -21.92
C ARG A 269 -17.53 14.19 -22.39
N TYR A 270 -17.83 13.14 -21.61
CA TYR A 270 -17.59 11.76 -22.03
C TYR A 270 -18.44 11.40 -23.26
N HIS A 271 -19.74 11.73 -23.25
CA HIS A 271 -20.61 11.50 -24.40
C HIS A 271 -20.17 12.28 -25.64
N GLN A 272 -19.74 13.54 -25.47
CA GLN A 272 -19.23 14.34 -26.58
C GLN A 272 -18.03 13.66 -27.26
N ARG A 273 -17.10 13.07 -26.49
CA ARG A 273 -15.98 12.30 -27.07
C ARG A 273 -16.47 11.03 -27.77
N ARG A 274 -17.46 10.33 -27.20
CA ARG A 274 -18.05 9.13 -27.82
C ARG A 274 -18.76 9.45 -29.15
N GLU A 275 -19.25 10.68 -29.32
CA GLU A 275 -19.91 11.15 -30.54
C GLU A 275 -18.95 11.84 -31.53
N ASP A 276 -17.73 12.15 -31.10
CA ASP A 276 -16.70 12.81 -31.92
C ASP A 276 -16.16 11.83 -32.98
N PRO A 277 -16.22 12.15 -34.29
CA PRO A 277 -15.59 11.34 -35.34
C PRO A 277 -14.08 11.60 -35.48
N GLY A 278 -13.52 12.56 -34.73
CA GLY A 278 -12.09 12.87 -34.75
C GLY A 278 -11.21 11.85 -34.03
N LEU A 279 -9.90 12.11 -34.06
CA LEU A 279 -8.87 11.28 -33.44
C LEU A 279 -9.11 11.10 -31.92
N LEU A 280 -9.07 9.85 -31.45
CA LEU A 280 -9.46 9.43 -30.10
C LEU A 280 -10.93 9.70 -29.74
N GLY A 281 -11.78 9.81 -30.76
CA GLY A 281 -13.24 9.90 -30.67
C GLY A 281 -13.93 8.53 -30.61
N GLY A 282 -15.21 8.47 -30.97
CA GLY A 282 -16.06 7.29 -30.81
C GLY A 282 -15.53 6.01 -31.48
N GLU A 283 -15.16 6.10 -32.76
CA GLU A 283 -14.67 4.96 -33.55
C GLU A 283 -13.33 4.44 -33.00
N ASP A 284 -12.40 5.32 -32.66
CA ASP A 284 -11.11 4.94 -32.06
C ASP A 284 -11.28 4.32 -30.67
N LEU A 285 -12.23 4.82 -29.87
CA LEU A 285 -12.55 4.23 -28.56
C LEU A 285 -13.19 2.84 -28.73
N ASP A 286 -14.06 2.65 -29.72
CA ASP A 286 -14.63 1.34 -30.02
C ASP A 286 -13.54 0.36 -30.48
N ASP A 287 -12.64 0.77 -31.38
CA ASP A 287 -11.48 -0.02 -31.81
C ASP A 287 -10.56 -0.42 -30.64
N LEU A 288 -10.34 0.51 -29.70
CA LEU A 288 -9.58 0.29 -28.48
C LEU A 288 -10.27 -0.75 -27.59
N VAL A 289 -11.58 -0.60 -27.36
CA VAL A 289 -12.38 -1.58 -26.59
C VAL A 289 -12.31 -2.96 -27.24
N HIS A 290 -12.47 -3.05 -28.56
CA HIS A 290 -12.32 -4.31 -29.29
C HIS A 290 -10.91 -4.88 -29.15
N THR A 291 -9.88 -4.03 -29.16
CA THR A 291 -8.49 -4.49 -28.98
C THR A 291 -8.23 -5.04 -27.59
N ILE A 292 -8.74 -4.37 -26.56
CA ILE A 292 -8.61 -4.81 -25.17
C ILE A 292 -9.45 -6.07 -24.89
N ALA A 293 -10.66 -6.16 -25.43
CA ALA A 293 -11.57 -7.29 -25.24
C ALA A 293 -11.20 -8.55 -26.05
N ARG A 294 -10.09 -8.52 -26.80
CA ARG A 294 -9.55 -9.70 -27.49
C ARG A 294 -8.63 -10.48 -26.55
N SER A 295 -8.98 -11.73 -26.27
CA SER A 295 -8.03 -12.70 -25.72
C SER A 295 -7.41 -13.53 -26.85
N GLY A 296 -6.12 -13.85 -26.71
CA GLY A 296 -5.49 -14.91 -27.50
C GLY A 296 -5.88 -16.30 -26.96
N THR A 297 -4.97 -17.27 -27.10
CA THR A 297 -5.11 -18.60 -26.48
C THR A 297 -4.91 -18.59 -24.95
N GLY A 298 -4.56 -17.44 -24.36
CA GLY A 298 -4.30 -17.27 -22.94
C GLY A 298 -4.62 -15.85 -22.46
N PRO A 299 -4.37 -15.55 -21.16
CA PRO A 299 -4.61 -14.23 -20.59
C PRO A 299 -3.77 -13.17 -21.29
N ARG A 300 -4.39 -12.03 -21.59
CA ARG A 300 -3.74 -10.85 -22.17
C ARG A 300 -3.96 -9.65 -21.26
N PHE A 301 -2.87 -9.07 -20.79
CA PHE A 301 -2.85 -7.79 -20.09
C PHE A 301 -2.62 -6.69 -21.11
N THR A 302 -3.54 -5.74 -21.18
CA THR A 302 -3.50 -4.66 -22.16
C THR A 302 -3.55 -3.30 -21.46
N GLY A 303 -2.53 -2.48 -21.67
CA GLY A 303 -2.43 -1.12 -21.16
C GLY A 303 -3.15 -0.11 -22.06
N VAL A 304 -3.83 0.87 -21.47
CA VAL A 304 -4.60 1.88 -22.20
C VAL A 304 -3.71 2.95 -22.84
N TRP A 305 -2.69 3.43 -22.11
CA TRP A 305 -1.77 4.47 -22.58
C TRP A 305 -1.09 4.13 -23.91
N PRO A 306 -0.40 2.97 -24.07
CA PRO A 306 0.28 2.62 -25.32
C PRO A 306 -0.67 2.55 -26.53
N LEU A 307 -1.92 2.11 -26.36
CA LEU A 307 -2.91 2.06 -27.46
C LEU A 307 -3.31 3.45 -27.93
N LEU A 308 -3.59 4.36 -26.99
CA LEU A 308 -3.93 5.75 -27.31
C LEU A 308 -2.74 6.46 -27.97
N ALA A 309 -1.55 6.34 -27.37
CA ALA A 309 -0.34 6.96 -27.90
C ALA A 309 0.00 6.43 -29.31
N GLY A 310 -0.06 5.11 -29.50
CA GLY A 310 0.22 4.47 -30.79
C GLY A 310 -0.75 4.90 -31.89
N ARG A 311 -2.04 5.04 -31.58
CA ARG A 311 -3.05 5.56 -32.53
C ARG A 311 -2.74 6.99 -32.97
N VAL A 312 -2.36 7.86 -32.03
CA VAL A 312 -1.97 9.23 -32.35
C VAL A 312 -0.68 9.24 -33.19
N ASP A 313 0.34 8.49 -32.76
CA ASP A 313 1.64 8.44 -33.45
C ASP A 313 1.50 7.93 -34.90
N GLU A 314 0.64 6.94 -35.14
CA GLU A 314 0.35 6.40 -36.48
C GLU A 314 -0.24 7.47 -37.41
N VAL A 315 -1.22 8.25 -36.93
CA VAL A 315 -1.85 9.31 -37.73
C VAL A 315 -0.86 10.43 -38.01
N PHE A 316 -0.10 10.89 -37.01
CA PHE A 316 0.92 11.93 -37.21
C PHE A 316 2.07 11.49 -38.13
N ALA A 317 2.37 10.19 -38.19
CA ALA A 317 3.37 9.64 -39.11
C ALA A 317 2.87 9.53 -40.57
N THR A 318 1.56 9.32 -40.77
CA THR A 318 0.98 9.02 -42.09
C THR A 318 0.34 10.24 -42.75
N ASP A 319 -0.34 11.10 -42.01
CA ASP A 319 -0.97 12.33 -42.51
C ASP A 319 -0.99 13.46 -41.47
N PRO A 320 0.16 14.11 -41.20
CA PRO A 320 0.23 15.20 -40.22
C PRO A 320 -0.55 16.46 -40.63
N GLY A 321 -1.11 16.53 -41.83
CA GLY A 321 -1.81 17.71 -42.36
C GLY A 321 -3.30 17.79 -42.01
N ASP A 322 -3.91 16.70 -41.54
CA ASP A 322 -5.36 16.61 -41.27
C ASP A 322 -5.72 16.75 -39.77
N VAL A 323 -4.70 16.86 -38.89
CA VAL A 323 -4.89 16.99 -37.44
C VAL A 323 -4.38 18.36 -36.96
N ASP A 324 -5.31 19.27 -36.65
CA ASP A 324 -5.00 20.64 -36.20
C ASP A 324 -4.35 20.68 -34.80
N VAL A 325 -4.62 19.70 -33.93
CA VAL A 325 -4.14 19.65 -32.52
C VAL A 325 -3.92 18.21 -32.08
N ASP A 326 -2.78 17.90 -31.46
CA ASP A 326 -2.54 16.59 -30.83
C ASP A 326 -3.51 16.39 -29.63
N PRO A 327 -4.47 15.44 -29.69
CA PRO A 327 -5.46 15.21 -28.63
C PRO A 327 -4.86 14.55 -27.38
N PHE A 328 -3.57 14.24 -27.40
CA PHE A 328 -2.79 13.66 -26.32
C PHE A 328 -1.73 14.63 -25.77
N GLU A 329 -1.76 15.89 -26.18
CA GLU A 329 -0.91 16.95 -25.64
C GLU A 329 -1.42 17.45 -24.28
N LEU A 330 -0.49 17.82 -23.39
CA LEU A 330 -0.77 18.46 -22.11
C LEU A 330 -1.86 17.71 -21.31
N THR A 331 -2.86 18.43 -20.82
CA THR A 331 -3.95 17.89 -20.00
C THR A 331 -4.93 17.01 -20.76
N ALA A 332 -4.99 17.11 -22.10
CA ALA A 332 -5.93 16.35 -22.90
C ALA A 332 -5.68 14.84 -22.82
N ALA A 333 -4.42 14.42 -22.60
CA ALA A 333 -4.07 13.03 -22.38
C ALA A 333 -4.74 12.43 -21.14
N ALA A 334 -4.85 13.18 -20.04
CA ALA A 334 -5.51 12.70 -18.82
C ALA A 334 -7.00 12.38 -19.10
N GLU A 335 -7.69 13.27 -19.82
CA GLU A 335 -9.08 13.08 -20.21
C GLU A 335 -9.23 11.87 -21.16
N ALA A 336 -8.35 11.75 -22.16
CA ALA A 336 -8.38 10.65 -23.12
C ALA A 336 -8.20 9.30 -22.43
N VAL A 337 -7.27 9.18 -21.49
CA VAL A 337 -7.04 7.96 -20.69
C VAL A 337 -8.25 7.63 -19.82
N VAL A 338 -8.82 8.62 -19.11
CA VAL A 338 -10.02 8.41 -18.29
C VAL A 338 -11.21 7.96 -19.15
N HIS A 339 -11.45 8.63 -20.28
CA HIS A 339 -12.55 8.26 -21.17
C HIS A 339 -12.36 6.90 -21.83
N ALA A 340 -11.14 6.53 -22.19
CA ALA A 340 -10.84 5.21 -22.73
C ALA A 340 -11.13 4.11 -21.70
N ASN A 341 -10.68 4.27 -20.45
CA ASN A 341 -11.00 3.31 -19.40
C ASN A 341 -12.51 3.25 -19.09
N LEU A 342 -13.23 4.39 -19.12
CA LEU A 342 -14.69 4.39 -18.97
C LEU A 342 -15.39 3.64 -20.10
N ALA A 343 -14.91 3.76 -21.34
CA ALA A 343 -15.46 3.01 -22.48
C ALA A 343 -15.26 1.50 -22.32
N VAL A 344 -14.09 1.07 -21.84
CA VAL A 344 -13.82 -0.34 -21.54
C VAL A 344 -14.65 -0.82 -20.34
N ALA A 345 -14.82 0.01 -19.32
CA ALA A 345 -15.66 -0.29 -18.16
C ALA A 345 -17.15 -0.45 -18.54
N ASP A 346 -17.67 0.41 -19.43
CA ASP A 346 -19.02 0.27 -19.98
C ASP A 346 -19.18 -1.08 -20.70
N HIS A 347 -18.17 -1.49 -21.47
CA HIS A 347 -18.17 -2.78 -22.15
C HIS A 347 -18.09 -3.97 -21.17
N ALA A 348 -17.23 -3.89 -20.15
CA ALA A 348 -17.08 -4.92 -19.13
C ALA A 348 -18.35 -5.10 -18.28
N THR A 349 -19.03 -4.01 -17.94
CA THR A 349 -20.24 -4.01 -17.09
C THR A 349 -21.53 -4.30 -17.84
N ALA A 350 -21.56 -4.12 -19.17
CA ALA A 350 -22.68 -4.57 -20.00
C ALA A 350 -22.78 -6.11 -20.07
N ALA A 351 -21.70 -6.82 -19.73
CA ALA A 351 -21.65 -8.27 -19.61
C ALA A 351 -22.06 -8.77 -18.22
N VAL A 352 -22.45 -10.04 -18.13
CA VAL A 352 -22.72 -10.70 -16.84
C VAL A 352 -21.38 -11.02 -16.20
N ASP A 353 -21.07 -10.37 -15.08
CA ASP A 353 -19.84 -10.58 -14.29
C ASP A 353 -18.56 -10.47 -15.14
N GLY A 354 -18.53 -9.56 -16.11
CA GLY A 354 -17.38 -9.36 -17.02
C GLY A 354 -17.26 -10.36 -18.18
N LEU A 355 -18.13 -11.39 -18.26
CA LEU A 355 -18.13 -12.39 -19.33
C LEU A 355 -18.84 -11.89 -20.60
N GLN A 356 -18.05 -11.57 -21.62
CA GLN A 356 -18.51 -11.07 -22.91
C GLN A 356 -19.19 -12.16 -23.76
N PRO A 357 -20.10 -11.79 -24.69
CA PRO A 357 -20.77 -12.75 -25.58
C PRO A 357 -19.83 -13.59 -26.46
N ASN A 358 -18.61 -13.11 -26.69
CA ASN A 358 -17.57 -13.82 -27.45
C ASN A 358 -16.82 -14.87 -26.60
N GLY A 359 -17.20 -15.08 -25.34
CA GLY A 359 -16.57 -16.03 -24.43
C GLY A 359 -15.32 -15.52 -23.72
N VAL A 360 -15.02 -14.21 -23.80
CA VAL A 360 -13.90 -13.58 -23.11
C VAL A 360 -14.37 -12.97 -21.80
N HIS A 361 -13.67 -13.24 -20.70
CA HIS A 361 -13.85 -12.53 -19.45
C HIS A 361 -12.92 -11.32 -19.41
N LEU A 362 -13.51 -10.13 -19.25
CA LEU A 362 -12.82 -8.84 -19.24
C LEU A 362 -12.93 -8.19 -17.86
N ARG A 363 -11.80 -7.76 -17.29
CA ARG A 363 -11.75 -7.05 -16.00
C ARG A 363 -10.58 -6.08 -15.90
N VAL A 364 -10.66 -5.16 -14.95
CA VAL A 364 -9.53 -4.33 -14.53
C VAL A 364 -8.56 -5.19 -13.73
N ASP A 365 -7.27 -5.04 -14.00
CA ASP A 365 -6.22 -5.68 -13.21
C ASP A 365 -5.38 -4.65 -12.43
N ASP A 366 -5.06 -3.51 -13.05
CA ASP A 366 -4.31 -2.41 -12.46
C ASP A 366 -4.90 -1.06 -12.93
N PRO A 367 -5.32 -0.14 -12.04
CA PRO A 367 -5.90 1.14 -12.45
C PRO A 367 -4.85 2.22 -12.79
N TRP A 368 -3.57 2.00 -12.50
CA TRP A 368 -2.52 3.02 -12.50
C TRP A 368 -1.41 2.78 -13.53
N GLN A 369 -0.86 1.57 -13.61
CA GLN A 369 0.25 1.28 -14.54
C GLN A 369 -0.19 1.49 -15.99
N VAL A 370 0.67 2.16 -16.78
CA VAL A 370 0.46 2.41 -18.22
C VAL A 370 -0.96 2.91 -18.56
N GLY A 371 -1.48 3.80 -17.72
CA GLY A 371 -2.79 4.43 -17.90
C GLY A 371 -3.99 3.53 -17.57
N GLY A 372 -3.75 2.38 -16.94
CA GLY A 372 -4.75 1.35 -16.65
C GLY A 372 -4.51 0.08 -17.47
N VAL A 373 -4.47 -1.06 -16.80
CA VAL A 373 -4.28 -2.40 -17.38
C VAL A 373 -5.55 -3.22 -17.22
N TRP A 374 -6.01 -3.75 -18.35
CA TRP A 374 -7.16 -4.65 -18.44
C TRP A 374 -6.70 -6.07 -18.75
N LEU A 375 -7.32 -7.04 -18.08
CA LEU A 375 -7.13 -8.46 -18.32
C LEU A 375 -8.29 -8.99 -19.18
N ALA A 376 -7.95 -9.52 -20.35
CA ALA A 376 -8.85 -10.32 -21.18
C ALA A 376 -8.38 -11.78 -21.19
N GLN A 377 -9.27 -12.70 -20.81
CA GLN A 377 -8.96 -14.14 -20.75
C GLN A 377 -10.11 -14.99 -21.28
N PRO A 378 -9.84 -16.09 -21.99
CA PRO A 378 -10.89 -16.98 -22.49
C PRO A 378 -11.60 -17.69 -21.33
N SER A 379 -12.90 -17.90 -21.47
CA SER A 379 -13.70 -18.74 -20.57
C SER A 379 -13.37 -20.24 -20.76
N PRO A 380 -13.43 -21.09 -19.72
CA PRO A 380 -13.89 -20.79 -18.36
C PRO A 380 -12.84 -20.08 -17.50
N VAL A 381 -13.32 -19.15 -16.68
CA VAL A 381 -12.53 -18.56 -15.59
C VAL A 381 -12.92 -19.16 -14.23
N PRO A 382 -12.00 -19.19 -13.25
CA PRO A 382 -12.27 -19.59 -11.88
C PRO A 382 -13.52 -18.90 -11.28
N ALA A 383 -14.26 -19.61 -10.41
CA ALA A 383 -15.54 -19.12 -9.87
C ALA A 383 -15.37 -17.90 -8.95
N ASP A 384 -14.32 -17.91 -8.14
CA ASP A 384 -13.86 -16.80 -7.31
C ASP A 384 -13.60 -15.52 -8.11
N LEU A 385 -13.12 -15.63 -9.36
CA LEU A 385 -12.96 -14.45 -10.22
C LEU A 385 -14.28 -13.89 -10.74
N ARG A 386 -15.31 -14.73 -10.93
CA ARG A 386 -16.65 -14.32 -11.38
C ARG A 386 -17.46 -13.63 -10.29
N ASP A 387 -17.24 -14.01 -9.03
CA ASP A 387 -17.96 -13.45 -7.88
C ASP A 387 -17.45 -12.04 -7.49
N VAL A 388 -16.38 -11.55 -8.12
CA VAL A 388 -15.78 -10.24 -7.87
C VAL A 388 -16.12 -9.28 -8.99
N ASP A 389 -16.62 -8.09 -8.63
CA ASP A 389 -16.85 -6.97 -9.56
C ASP A 389 -15.67 -6.83 -10.57
N PRO A 390 -15.93 -6.88 -11.89
CA PRO A 390 -14.89 -6.78 -12.91
C PRO A 390 -14.15 -5.43 -12.89
N LEU A 391 -14.70 -4.38 -12.27
CA LEU A 391 -14.04 -3.09 -12.10
C LEU A 391 -13.13 -3.04 -10.86
N ARG A 392 -13.16 -4.06 -10.01
CA ARG A 392 -12.24 -4.18 -8.87
C ARG A 392 -10.89 -4.74 -9.36
N PRO A 393 -9.79 -3.97 -9.24
CA PRO A 393 -8.46 -4.45 -9.59
C PRO A 393 -8.01 -5.56 -8.64
N LEU A 394 -7.30 -6.56 -9.19
CA LEU A 394 -6.83 -7.73 -8.44
C LEU A 394 -5.33 -8.00 -8.59
N GLY A 395 -4.62 -7.31 -9.49
CA GLY A 395 -3.19 -7.54 -9.72
C GLY A 395 -2.82 -8.98 -10.06
N LEU A 396 -3.70 -9.67 -10.79
CA LEU A 396 -3.52 -11.07 -11.18
C LEU A 396 -2.27 -11.25 -12.02
N GLY A 397 -1.90 -10.28 -12.86
CA GLY A 397 -0.69 -10.39 -13.66
C GLY A 397 0.55 -10.54 -12.80
N TYR A 398 0.72 -9.69 -11.80
CA TYR A 398 1.84 -9.78 -10.87
C TYR A 398 1.80 -11.10 -10.09
N HIS A 399 0.65 -11.42 -9.50
CA HIS A 399 0.48 -12.65 -8.72
C HIS A 399 0.76 -13.92 -9.53
N GLN A 400 0.37 -13.97 -10.81
CA GLN A 400 0.61 -15.11 -11.70
C GLN A 400 2.03 -15.15 -12.28
N SER A 401 2.68 -14.00 -12.42
CA SER A 401 4.04 -13.89 -12.96
C SER A 401 5.14 -14.20 -11.96
N GLN A 402 4.79 -14.17 -10.67
CA GLN A 402 5.66 -14.68 -9.64
C GLN A 402 5.95 -16.15 -9.99
N PRO A 403 7.21 -16.59 -9.88
CA PRO A 403 7.59 -17.94 -10.25
C PRO A 403 6.59 -18.91 -9.60
N PRO A 404 5.91 -19.76 -10.40
CA PRO A 404 5.03 -20.75 -9.82
C PRO A 404 5.87 -21.50 -8.81
N SER A 405 5.41 -21.54 -7.55
CA SER A 405 5.96 -22.49 -6.61
C SER A 405 5.81 -23.84 -7.29
N GLN A 406 6.92 -24.47 -7.70
CA GLN A 406 6.94 -25.57 -8.66
C GLN A 406 5.82 -26.59 -8.36
N SER A 407 4.77 -26.54 -9.18
CA SER A 407 3.84 -27.64 -9.38
C SER A 407 4.33 -28.37 -10.62
N THR A 408 5.00 -29.50 -10.40
CA THR A 408 5.20 -30.49 -11.47
C THR A 408 4.00 -31.42 -11.41
N ASP A 409 3.08 -31.24 -12.35
CA ASP A 409 2.12 -32.28 -12.72
C ASP A 409 2.40 -32.59 -14.19
N ASP A 410 3.11 -33.69 -14.42
CA ASP A 410 3.53 -34.14 -15.74
C ASP A 410 2.92 -35.52 -16.00
N GLY A 411 2.08 -35.58 -17.03
CA GLY A 411 1.38 -36.81 -17.37
C GLY A 411 0.78 -36.76 -18.76
N THR A 412 1.61 -36.81 -19.81
CA THR A 412 1.65 -38.00 -20.70
C THR A 412 2.50 -37.75 -21.96
N GLY A 413 3.54 -38.57 -22.14
CA GLY A 413 3.74 -39.30 -23.40
C GLY A 413 4.88 -38.88 -24.33
N ALA A 414 5.99 -39.62 -24.17
CA ALA A 414 6.90 -40.11 -25.23
C ALA A 414 7.85 -39.12 -25.91
N THR A 415 9.16 -39.26 -25.67
CA THR A 415 10.13 -39.95 -26.55
C THR A 415 11.57 -39.73 -26.05
N ASP A 416 12.34 -40.81 -25.99
CA ASP A 416 13.81 -40.84 -26.12
C ASP A 416 14.12 -40.91 -27.64
N PRO A 417 15.34 -40.65 -28.18
CA PRO A 417 16.61 -40.25 -27.56
C PRO A 417 17.41 -39.17 -28.35
N ALA A 418 18.63 -38.89 -27.85
CA ALA A 418 19.84 -38.51 -28.59
C ALA A 418 20.38 -37.05 -28.46
N ASP A 419 21.48 -36.97 -27.70
CA ASP A 419 22.83 -36.62 -28.18
C ASP A 419 23.25 -35.13 -28.26
N ILE A 420 24.54 -34.94 -27.93
CA ILE A 420 25.46 -33.88 -28.41
C ILE A 420 25.62 -32.56 -27.63
N GLN A 421 26.67 -32.58 -26.78
CA GLN A 421 27.84 -31.68 -26.72
C GLN A 421 27.74 -30.19 -26.30
N GLN A 422 28.55 -29.91 -25.27
CA GLN A 422 29.35 -28.69 -24.96
C GLN A 422 29.69 -27.77 -26.15
N PRO A 423 29.83 -26.45 -25.89
CA PRO A 423 31.18 -25.82 -25.82
C PRO A 423 31.33 -24.84 -24.63
N THR A 424 32.35 -24.99 -23.78
CA THR A 424 33.68 -24.32 -23.77
C THR A 424 33.67 -22.83 -23.41
N ASP A 425 34.12 -22.56 -22.18
CA ASP A 425 34.66 -21.29 -21.69
C ASP A 425 36.06 -21.04 -22.26
N ASP A 426 36.25 -19.86 -22.83
CA ASP A 426 37.55 -19.20 -22.96
C ASP A 426 37.50 -17.93 -22.11
N THR A 427 38.47 -17.73 -21.20
CA THR A 427 39.22 -16.46 -21.06
C THR A 427 40.44 -16.63 -20.14
N GLU A 428 41.60 -16.42 -20.75
CA GLU A 428 42.96 -16.26 -20.22
C GLU A 428 43.07 -15.16 -19.14
N ALA A 429 43.72 -15.42 -18.00
CA ALA A 429 45.15 -15.24 -17.68
C ALA A 429 45.53 -13.88 -17.06
N ILE A 430 46.07 -13.94 -15.83
CA ILE A 430 47.12 -13.03 -15.35
C ILE A 430 48.14 -13.83 -14.53
N THR A 431 49.38 -13.84 -15.01
CA THR A 431 50.60 -14.43 -14.42
C THR A 431 51.22 -13.56 -13.33
N GLY A 432 51.81 -14.21 -12.32
CA GLY A 432 52.74 -13.61 -11.36
C GLY A 432 53.48 -14.66 -10.52
N THR A 433 54.62 -15.14 -11.02
CA THR A 433 55.54 -16.12 -10.40
C THR A 433 56.31 -15.59 -9.19
N ARG A 434 56.52 -16.44 -8.16
CA ARG A 434 57.85 -16.63 -7.52
C ARG A 434 57.98 -17.97 -6.77
N THR A 435 59.13 -18.59 -6.99
CA THR A 435 59.68 -19.89 -6.57
C THR A 435 60.14 -19.95 -5.11
N ASP A 436 60.07 -21.11 -4.45
CA ASP A 436 61.25 -21.95 -4.10
C ASP A 436 60.90 -23.18 -3.22
N GLN A 437 61.39 -24.36 -3.65
CA GLN A 437 62.14 -25.44 -2.94
C GLN A 437 61.59 -25.96 -1.58
N ARG A 438 61.55 -27.27 -1.23
CA ARG A 438 62.48 -28.40 -1.44
C ARG A 438 61.86 -29.70 -0.85
N GLU A 439 62.15 -30.84 -1.48
CA GLU A 439 61.85 -32.27 -1.15
C GLU A 439 62.54 -32.82 0.17
N PRO A 440 62.63 -34.15 0.47
CA PRO A 440 61.65 -35.26 0.65
C PRO A 440 61.94 -36.26 1.84
N GLY A 441 61.00 -37.18 2.15
CA GLY A 441 61.19 -38.60 2.58
C GLY A 441 61.48 -38.94 4.07
N PRO A 442 61.30 -40.21 4.56
CA PRO A 442 61.06 -41.47 3.83
C PRO A 442 59.97 -42.44 4.40
N ASP A 443 59.55 -43.38 3.54
CA ASP A 443 58.92 -44.72 3.74
C ASP A 443 59.80 -45.68 4.60
N PRO A 444 59.45 -46.98 4.87
CA PRO A 444 58.18 -47.74 4.79
C PRO A 444 57.92 -48.63 6.06
N ASP A 445 56.74 -49.24 6.23
CA ASP A 445 56.70 -50.66 6.63
C ASP A 445 55.36 -51.35 6.33
N THR A 446 55.52 -52.56 5.82
CA THR A 446 54.52 -53.54 5.41
C THR A 446 53.80 -54.20 6.58
N THR A 447 52.49 -54.47 6.46
CA THR A 447 51.88 -55.79 6.75
C THR A 447 50.37 -55.78 6.47
N HIS A 448 49.94 -56.60 5.50
CA HIS A 448 48.60 -57.16 5.48
C HIS A 448 48.52 -58.28 6.53
N PRO A 449 47.39 -58.39 7.24
CA PRO A 449 46.57 -59.58 7.06
C PRO A 449 45.05 -59.26 7.00
N GLU A 450 44.36 -59.85 6.02
CA GLU A 450 42.94 -60.24 6.19
C GLU A 450 42.84 -61.28 7.34
N PRO A 451 41.70 -61.53 8.01
CA PRO A 451 40.32 -61.28 7.58
C PRO A 451 39.39 -60.73 8.69
N ASP A 452 38.15 -60.41 8.36
CA ASP A 452 36.94 -61.08 8.87
C ASP A 452 35.73 -60.14 8.79
N ASP A 453 34.68 -60.64 8.15
CA ASP A 453 33.42 -59.96 7.92
C ASP A 453 32.71 -59.70 9.26
N THR A 454 32.67 -58.45 9.69
CA THR A 454 31.57 -57.91 10.49
C THR A 454 31.46 -56.42 10.20
N GLU A 455 30.72 -56.09 9.14
CA GLU A 455 30.03 -54.81 9.05
C GLU A 455 29.14 -54.68 10.30
N THR A 456 29.68 -54.03 11.33
CA THR A 456 28.83 -53.42 12.34
C THR A 456 28.35 -52.14 11.69
N GLU A 457 27.15 -52.18 11.13
CA GLU A 457 26.41 -50.99 10.72
C GLU A 457 26.40 -50.01 11.91
N GLU A 458 27.13 -48.89 11.77
CA GLU A 458 26.88 -47.74 12.62
C GLU A 458 25.43 -47.29 12.37
N PRO A 459 24.59 -47.13 13.41
CA PRO A 459 23.20 -46.77 13.21
C PRO A 459 23.14 -45.37 12.58
N ALA A 460 22.32 -45.25 11.54
CA ALA A 460 22.01 -44.01 10.84
C ALA A 460 21.72 -42.86 11.83
N GLY A 461 22.44 -41.76 11.66
CA GLY A 461 22.42 -40.58 12.53
C GLY A 461 21.02 -39.99 12.74
N ASP A 462 20.85 -39.38 13.91
CA ASP A 462 19.57 -38.87 14.43
C ASP A 462 18.87 -37.88 13.48
N GLU A 463 17.54 -38.05 13.35
CA GLU A 463 16.65 -37.19 12.55
C GLU A 463 16.36 -35.86 13.28
N VAL A 464 17.43 -35.11 13.57
CA VAL A 464 17.40 -33.76 14.16
C VAL A 464 17.85 -32.73 13.14
N VAL A 465 16.96 -31.79 12.81
CA VAL A 465 17.20 -30.72 11.83
C VAL A 465 17.46 -29.42 12.57
N VAL A 466 18.63 -28.79 12.39
CA VAL A 466 18.89 -27.46 12.94
C VAL A 466 18.46 -26.41 11.93
N GLU A 467 17.41 -25.66 12.27
CA GLU A 467 16.77 -24.67 11.42
C GLU A 467 17.47 -23.31 11.49
N HIS A 468 18.00 -22.94 12.67
CA HIS A 468 18.79 -21.71 12.85
C HIS A 468 19.83 -21.89 13.95
N LEU A 469 21.03 -21.36 13.74
CA LEU A 469 22.08 -21.34 14.74
C LEU A 469 22.97 -20.10 14.55
N ASP A 470 22.96 -19.23 15.55
CA ASP A 470 23.89 -18.12 15.65
C ASP A 470 24.47 -17.99 17.08
N ASP A 471 25.23 -16.91 17.34
CA ASP A 471 25.85 -16.69 18.64
C ASP A 471 24.84 -16.49 19.79
N ASN A 472 23.61 -16.07 19.50
CA ASN A 472 22.60 -15.71 20.49
C ASN A 472 21.46 -16.72 20.61
N ILE A 473 21.08 -17.42 19.54
CA ILE A 473 19.93 -18.32 19.52
C ILE A 473 20.14 -19.55 18.64
N ALA A 474 19.57 -20.67 19.07
CA ALA A 474 19.41 -21.87 18.28
C ALA A 474 17.92 -22.25 18.16
N VAL A 475 17.52 -22.69 16.96
CA VAL A 475 16.23 -23.30 16.69
C VAL A 475 16.47 -24.62 15.96
N TYR A 476 15.89 -25.70 16.46
CA TYR A 476 16.01 -27.03 15.86
C TYR A 476 14.74 -27.84 16.03
N THR A 477 14.51 -28.78 15.12
CA THR A 477 13.36 -29.66 15.10
C THR A 477 13.83 -31.11 15.21
N VAL A 478 13.15 -31.90 16.03
CA VAL A 478 13.44 -33.33 16.24
C VAL A 478 12.18 -34.17 16.08
N ALA A 479 12.28 -35.25 15.31
CA ALA A 479 11.27 -36.30 15.28
C ALA A 479 11.51 -37.29 16.44
N LEU A 480 10.52 -37.45 17.31
CA LEU A 480 10.68 -38.30 18.51
C LEU A 480 10.56 -39.78 18.15
N ARG A 481 11.57 -40.58 18.50
CA ARG A 481 11.54 -42.04 18.37
C ARG A 481 10.82 -42.67 19.58
N PRO A 482 10.36 -43.94 19.48
CA PRO A 482 9.80 -44.65 20.63
C PRO A 482 10.72 -44.59 21.86
N ILE A 483 12.02 -44.80 21.66
CA ILE A 483 13.04 -44.73 22.73
C ILE A 483 13.13 -43.35 23.41
N HIS A 484 12.77 -42.26 22.72
CA HIS A 484 12.77 -40.92 23.30
C HIS A 484 11.55 -40.70 24.21
N LEU A 485 10.40 -41.21 23.79
CA LEU A 485 9.16 -41.17 24.57
C LEU A 485 9.24 -42.10 25.78
N ASP A 486 9.75 -43.32 25.61
CA ASP A 486 9.83 -44.33 26.69
C ASP A 486 10.85 -43.95 27.78
N ASN A 487 11.89 -43.19 27.42
CA ASN A 487 12.94 -42.78 28.35
C ASN A 487 12.83 -41.32 28.80
N ASP A 488 11.75 -40.60 28.45
CA ASP A 488 11.55 -39.18 28.79
C ASP A 488 12.74 -38.28 28.38
N THR A 489 13.23 -38.49 27.14
CA THR A 489 14.41 -37.78 26.61
C THR A 489 14.08 -36.93 25.39
N LEU A 490 14.75 -35.78 25.28
CA LEU A 490 14.74 -34.91 24.10
C LEU A 490 16.17 -34.78 23.56
N PRO A 491 16.47 -35.31 22.36
CA PRO A 491 17.80 -35.23 21.76
C PRO A 491 18.24 -33.78 21.53
N VAL A 492 19.53 -33.50 21.79
CA VAL A 492 20.14 -32.18 21.56
C VAL A 492 21.37 -32.34 20.67
N PRO A 493 21.43 -31.68 19.50
CA PRO A 493 22.63 -31.72 18.67
C PRO A 493 23.88 -31.20 19.39
N ASP A 494 25.03 -31.83 19.20
CA ASP A 494 26.31 -31.46 19.84
C ASP A 494 26.64 -29.96 19.70
N ARG A 495 26.35 -29.39 18.52
CA ARG A 495 26.56 -27.95 18.23
C ARG A 495 25.66 -27.02 19.04
N ILE A 496 24.52 -27.49 19.52
CA ILE A 496 23.54 -26.75 20.33
C ILE A 496 23.80 -26.95 21.82
N ALA A 497 24.30 -28.13 22.23
CA ALA A 497 24.63 -28.45 23.61
C ALA A 497 25.58 -27.40 24.25
N ALA A 498 26.47 -26.80 23.47
CA ALA A 498 27.39 -25.75 23.91
C ALA A 498 26.72 -24.40 24.27
N MET A 499 25.44 -24.19 23.92
CA MET A 499 24.69 -22.96 24.23
C MET A 499 23.85 -23.07 25.51
N LEU A 500 23.62 -24.30 25.99
CA LEU A 500 22.85 -24.58 27.18
C LEU A 500 23.55 -24.04 28.43
N ALA A 501 22.76 -23.50 29.36
CA ALA A 501 23.28 -23.08 30.65
C ALA A 501 23.63 -24.31 31.52
N ASP A 502 24.69 -24.19 32.33
CA ASP A 502 25.02 -25.24 33.31
C ASP A 502 23.92 -25.40 34.36
N GLY A 503 23.60 -26.65 34.69
CA GLY A 503 22.63 -27.04 35.72
C GLY A 503 21.24 -27.35 35.18
N ALA A 504 20.24 -27.34 36.08
CA ALA A 504 18.87 -27.65 35.73
C ALA A 504 18.26 -26.58 34.79
N LEU A 505 17.62 -27.04 33.73
CA LEU A 505 16.94 -26.23 32.71
C LEU A 505 15.42 -26.38 32.86
N VAL A 506 14.67 -25.46 32.26
CA VAL A 506 13.21 -25.51 32.24
C VAL A 506 12.75 -25.61 30.79
N ILE A 507 11.96 -26.62 30.48
CA ILE A 507 11.23 -26.69 29.21
C ILE A 507 9.83 -26.14 29.43
N GLU A 508 9.42 -25.23 28.56
CA GLU A 508 8.02 -24.87 28.37
C GLU A 508 7.53 -25.52 27.06
N LEU A 509 6.71 -26.57 27.20
CA LEU A 509 6.15 -27.35 26.09
C LEU A 509 4.79 -26.77 25.69
N HIS A 510 4.62 -26.58 24.39
CA HIS A 510 3.37 -26.19 23.76
C HIS A 510 2.90 -27.26 22.78
N HIS A 511 1.71 -27.80 23.05
CA HIS A 511 1.03 -28.71 22.14
C HIS A 511 -0.05 -27.95 21.38
N ASP A 512 0.19 -27.59 20.11
CA ASP A 512 -0.74 -26.72 19.37
C ASP A 512 -2.11 -27.39 19.23
N GLY A 513 -3.17 -26.65 19.58
CA GLY A 513 -4.54 -27.17 19.61
C GLY A 513 -4.97 -27.90 20.89
N ASP A 514 -4.08 -28.16 21.86
CA ASP A 514 -4.40 -28.86 23.11
C ASP A 514 -3.90 -28.12 24.37
N ASP A 515 -4.71 -28.14 25.44
CA ASP A 515 -4.36 -27.57 26.74
C ASP A 515 -3.64 -28.61 27.62
N LEU A 516 -2.34 -28.41 27.84
CA LEU A 516 -1.52 -29.27 28.69
C LEU A 516 -1.70 -28.98 30.18
N ALA A 517 -1.57 -30.01 31.02
CA ALA A 517 -1.49 -29.82 32.47
C ALA A 517 -0.23 -29.02 32.84
N ASP A 518 -0.24 -28.33 33.98
CA ASP A 518 0.87 -27.41 34.34
C ASP A 518 2.23 -28.12 34.48
N ASP A 519 2.24 -29.39 34.89
CA ASP A 519 3.42 -30.25 35.03
C ASP A 519 3.91 -30.82 33.69
N GLU A 520 3.04 -31.04 32.71
CA GLU A 520 3.41 -31.36 31.32
C GLU A 520 3.90 -30.12 30.57
N ARG A 521 3.30 -28.97 30.87
CA ARG A 521 3.53 -27.70 30.19
C ARG A 521 4.83 -27.01 30.59
N ILE A 522 5.16 -27.00 31.87
CA ILE A 522 6.42 -26.41 32.38
C ILE A 522 7.05 -27.39 33.37
N HIS A 523 8.19 -27.94 33.01
CA HIS A 523 8.93 -28.87 33.86
C HIS A 523 10.44 -28.67 33.76
N THR A 524 11.13 -29.20 34.75
CA THR A 524 12.59 -29.10 34.87
C THR A 524 13.23 -30.31 34.22
N VAL A 525 14.29 -30.08 33.46
CA VAL A 525 15.08 -31.11 32.79
C VAL A 525 16.56 -30.98 33.11
N GLU A 526 17.27 -32.08 33.01
CA GLU A 526 18.73 -32.13 33.13
C GLU A 526 19.36 -32.40 31.77
N HIS A 527 20.56 -31.86 31.53
CA HIS A 527 21.29 -32.10 30.29
C HIS A 527 22.47 -33.06 30.54
N GLY A 528 22.54 -34.15 29.77
CA GLY A 528 23.61 -35.15 29.85
C GLY A 528 23.58 -36.09 28.65
N ASP A 529 24.74 -36.63 28.26
CA ASP A 529 24.89 -37.62 27.17
C ASP A 529 24.16 -37.25 25.86
N GLY A 530 24.19 -35.96 25.46
CA GLY A 530 23.62 -35.47 24.19
C GLY A 530 22.09 -35.33 24.19
N ALA A 531 21.42 -35.40 25.34
CA ALA A 531 19.97 -35.22 25.46
C ALA A 531 19.56 -34.43 26.70
N LEU A 532 18.33 -33.91 26.69
CA LEU A 532 17.63 -33.46 27.90
C LEU A 532 16.84 -34.63 28.46
N THR A 533 16.96 -34.89 29.76
CA THR A 533 16.29 -35.99 30.46
C THR A 533 15.26 -35.45 31.45
N GLY A 534 14.19 -36.24 31.66
CA GLY A 534 13.09 -35.87 32.56
C GLY A 534 12.01 -35.02 31.88
N VAL A 535 11.84 -35.17 30.57
CA VAL A 535 10.79 -34.48 29.81
C VAL A 535 9.44 -35.13 30.09
N ALA A 536 8.46 -34.35 30.54
CA ALA A 536 7.11 -34.85 30.79
C ALA A 536 6.29 -34.83 29.50
N TRP A 537 6.31 -35.95 28.75
CA TRP A 537 5.57 -36.05 27.49
C TRP A 537 4.06 -36.22 27.70
N PRO A 538 3.21 -35.43 27.03
CA PRO A 538 1.76 -35.61 27.04
C PRO A 538 1.35 -36.96 26.45
N LEU A 539 0.22 -37.51 26.92
CA LEU A 539 -0.32 -38.80 26.41
C LEU A 539 -0.68 -38.78 24.91
N SER A 540 -0.87 -37.60 24.32
CA SER A 540 -1.13 -37.42 22.90
C SER A 540 0.12 -37.51 22.01
N PHE A 541 1.32 -37.59 22.59
CA PHE A 541 2.56 -37.74 21.83
C PHE A 541 2.73 -39.18 21.32
N TYR A 542 3.22 -39.31 20.09
CA TYR A 542 3.40 -40.58 19.43
C TYR A 542 4.73 -40.65 18.65
N PRO A 543 5.26 -41.85 18.37
CA PRO A 543 6.48 -42.00 17.59
C PRO A 543 6.40 -41.29 16.23
N GLY A 544 7.42 -40.50 15.92
CA GLY A 544 7.52 -39.67 14.73
C GLY A 544 7.09 -38.22 14.94
N ILE A 545 6.40 -37.86 16.02
CA ILE A 545 5.96 -36.47 16.25
C ILE A 545 7.15 -35.50 16.24
N LYS A 546 7.01 -34.39 15.49
CA LYS A 546 8.06 -33.37 15.39
C LYS A 546 7.88 -32.30 16.46
N VAL A 547 8.96 -32.05 17.20
CA VAL A 547 9.04 -31.00 18.22
C VAL A 547 10.07 -29.98 17.78
N MET A 548 9.64 -28.73 17.60
CA MET A 548 10.52 -27.59 17.34
C MET A 548 10.91 -26.94 18.67
N VAL A 549 12.21 -26.76 18.88
CA VAL A 549 12.80 -26.27 20.13
C VAL A 549 13.59 -25.00 19.84
N SER A 550 13.36 -23.97 20.63
CA SER A 550 14.14 -22.73 20.63
C SER A 550 14.80 -22.48 21.96
N LEU A 551 16.04 -22.01 21.93
CA LEU A 551 16.80 -21.63 23.11
C LEU A 551 17.76 -20.48 22.80
N ALA A 552 17.93 -19.59 23.76
CA ALA A 552 18.89 -18.52 23.68
C ALA A 552 20.13 -18.85 24.52
N ARG A 553 21.31 -18.38 24.09
CA ARG A 553 22.56 -18.61 24.82
C ARG A 553 22.45 -18.09 26.24
N GLY A 554 22.71 -18.97 27.22
CA GLY A 554 22.65 -18.63 28.64
C GLY A 554 21.23 -18.47 29.20
N ALA A 555 20.18 -18.67 28.40
CA ALA A 555 18.83 -18.82 28.91
C ALA A 555 18.70 -20.16 29.65
N ARG A 556 17.94 -20.17 30.75
CA ARG A 556 17.59 -21.39 31.48
C ARG A 556 16.26 -21.97 31.05
N ARG A 557 15.48 -21.23 30.26
CA ARG A 557 14.20 -21.67 29.72
C ARG A 557 14.34 -21.93 28.23
N LEU A 558 13.83 -23.08 27.79
CA LEU A 558 13.67 -23.47 26.41
C LEU A 558 12.18 -23.48 26.09
N ALA A 559 11.81 -23.04 24.88
CA ALA A 559 10.45 -23.16 24.38
C ALA A 559 10.40 -24.30 23.35
N ALA A 560 9.51 -25.27 23.57
CA ALA A 560 9.27 -26.40 22.68
C ALA A 560 7.83 -26.35 22.16
N THR A 561 7.62 -26.60 20.87
CA THR A 561 6.28 -26.58 20.25
C THR A 561 6.09 -27.70 19.24
N THR A 562 4.86 -28.20 19.14
CA THR A 562 4.40 -29.06 18.04
C THR A 562 3.59 -28.24 17.04
N THR A 563 3.34 -28.78 15.84
CA THR A 563 2.54 -28.13 14.79
C THR A 563 1.29 -28.96 14.52
N LEU A 564 0.10 -28.37 14.70
CA LEU A 564 -1.17 -29.03 14.38
C LEU A 564 -1.40 -28.99 12.86
N LEU A 565 -1.77 -30.13 12.28
CA LEU A 565 -2.09 -30.26 10.85
C LEU A 565 -3.52 -29.80 10.56
N GLU A 566 -3.75 -29.26 9.36
CA GLU A 566 -5.10 -28.91 8.91
C GLU A 566 -6.01 -30.14 8.76
N ARG A 567 -5.42 -31.31 8.49
CA ARG A 567 -6.09 -32.62 8.44
C ARG A 567 -5.25 -33.68 9.14
N PRO A 568 -5.86 -34.63 9.87
CA PRO A 568 -5.14 -35.75 10.46
C PRO A 568 -4.41 -36.60 9.42
N LEU A 569 -3.33 -37.25 9.84
CA LEU A 569 -2.59 -38.22 9.06
C LEU A 569 -3.48 -39.43 8.73
N PRO A 570 -3.19 -40.17 7.64
CA PRO A 570 -4.03 -41.29 7.18
C PRO A 570 -4.06 -42.50 8.12
N TYR A 571 -3.41 -42.43 9.30
CA TYR A 571 -3.31 -43.49 10.28
C TYR A 571 -4.40 -43.43 11.37
N GLY A 572 -5.15 -42.31 11.48
CA GLY A 572 -6.18 -42.11 12.50
C GLY A 572 -6.35 -40.63 12.91
N ASP A 573 -7.51 -40.29 13.48
CA ASP A 573 -7.84 -38.92 13.91
C ASP A 573 -6.95 -38.42 15.06
N GLU A 574 -6.35 -39.34 15.82
CA GLU A 574 -5.38 -39.07 16.87
C GLU A 574 -4.02 -38.58 16.36
N PHE A 575 -3.67 -38.84 15.10
CA PHE A 575 -2.40 -38.46 14.49
C PHE A 575 -2.52 -37.15 13.72
N ARG A 576 -2.76 -36.06 14.44
CA ARG A 576 -3.09 -34.73 13.86
C ARG A 576 -1.98 -33.68 13.96
N TRP A 577 -0.75 -34.07 14.29
CA TRP A 577 0.40 -33.17 14.35
C TRP A 577 1.49 -33.57 13.34
N ASP A 578 2.29 -32.60 12.92
CA ASP A 578 3.40 -32.82 11.98
C ASP A 578 4.35 -33.90 12.52
N SER A 579 4.71 -34.87 11.66
CA SER A 579 5.42 -36.07 12.07
C SER A 579 6.27 -36.65 10.94
N ASP A 580 7.30 -37.40 11.30
CA ASP A 580 7.99 -38.28 10.36
C ASP A 580 7.14 -39.53 10.09
N HIS A 581 6.73 -39.69 8.83
CA HIS A 581 5.82 -40.76 8.41
C HIS A 581 6.47 -42.15 8.47
N ARG A 582 7.79 -42.24 8.29
CA ARG A 582 8.52 -43.53 8.30
C ARG A 582 8.67 -44.04 9.72
N LEU A 583 9.03 -43.17 10.66
CA LEU A 583 9.09 -43.50 12.08
C LEU A 583 7.71 -43.91 12.62
N LEU A 584 6.67 -43.16 12.24
CA LEU A 584 5.30 -43.48 12.64
C LEU A 584 4.82 -44.82 12.05
N ALA A 585 5.01 -45.05 10.75
CA ALA A 585 4.61 -46.31 10.11
C ALA A 585 5.33 -47.54 10.70
N THR A 586 6.64 -47.41 10.98
CA THR A 586 7.45 -48.46 11.61
C THR A 586 6.92 -48.79 13.01
N ALA A 587 6.61 -47.79 13.82
CA ALA A 587 6.08 -47.98 15.17
C ALA A 587 4.69 -48.63 15.18
N LEU A 588 3.88 -48.38 14.15
CA LEU A 588 2.57 -49.00 13.96
C LEU A 588 2.63 -50.42 13.36
N GLY A 589 3.83 -50.93 13.02
CA GLY A 589 4.02 -52.25 12.41
C GLY A 589 3.47 -52.35 10.99
N ILE A 590 3.41 -51.22 10.27
CA ILE A 590 2.93 -51.13 8.89
C ILE A 590 4.13 -51.25 7.96
N ASP A 591 4.16 -52.31 7.15
CA ASP A 591 5.20 -52.53 6.14
C ASP A 591 4.90 -51.66 4.91
N LEU A 592 5.74 -50.66 4.66
CA LEU A 592 5.65 -49.81 3.46
C LEU A 592 6.44 -50.51 2.33
N ASP A 593 5.77 -50.89 1.24
CA ASP A 593 6.45 -51.32 -0.01
C ASP A 593 7.46 -50.23 -0.45
N PRO A 594 8.65 -50.55 -0.99
CA PRO A 594 9.55 -49.53 -1.52
C PRO A 594 9.08 -49.09 -2.92
N ASP A 595 8.02 -48.28 -2.98
CA ASP A 595 7.65 -47.50 -4.17
C ASP A 595 6.54 -46.49 -3.81
N PRO A 596 6.23 -45.53 -4.71
CA PRO A 596 6.82 -44.19 -4.79
C PRO A 596 6.46 -43.32 -3.56
N ALA A 597 7.12 -42.16 -3.43
CA ALA A 597 6.92 -41.22 -2.32
C ALA A 597 5.42 -40.98 -2.01
N PRO A 598 5.01 -40.95 -0.72
CA PRO A 598 3.63 -40.73 -0.36
C PRO A 598 3.19 -39.33 -0.86
N GLU A 599 2.01 -39.27 -1.48
CA GLU A 599 1.22 -38.04 -1.58
C GLU A 599 1.00 -37.51 -0.15
N LEU A 600 1.89 -36.63 0.29
CA LEU A 600 1.71 -35.82 1.49
C LEU A 600 0.51 -34.91 1.23
N THR A 601 -0.60 -35.24 1.89
CA THR A 601 -1.64 -34.28 2.21
C THR A 601 -1.02 -33.08 2.93
N ASP A 602 -1.45 -31.92 2.45
CA ASP A 602 -1.12 -30.56 2.88
C ASP A 602 -0.92 -30.34 4.39
N GLY A 603 -0.06 -29.36 4.70
CA GLY A 603 0.20 -28.83 6.04
C GLY A 603 1.49 -29.37 6.64
N THR A 604 2.68 -28.98 6.20
CA THR A 604 3.35 -27.82 6.82
C THR A 604 4.50 -27.49 5.89
N LYS A 605 4.22 -26.68 4.86
CA LYS A 605 5.30 -25.98 4.16
C LYS A 605 6.03 -25.10 5.20
N PRO A 606 7.38 -25.12 5.26
CA PRO A 606 8.12 -23.95 5.73
C PRO A 606 7.60 -22.75 4.94
N ASP A 607 7.36 -21.61 5.60
CA ASP A 607 6.79 -20.42 4.97
C ASP A 607 7.51 -20.12 3.65
N ALA A 608 6.78 -20.05 2.54
CA ALA A 608 7.32 -19.79 1.21
C ALA A 608 7.74 -18.30 1.00
N ASP A 609 8.15 -17.64 2.08
CA ASP A 609 8.61 -16.24 2.14
C ASP A 609 10.13 -16.13 2.38
N ASP A 610 10.89 -17.23 2.25
CA ASP A 610 12.35 -17.23 2.32
C ASP A 610 12.97 -16.64 1.04
N GLU A 611 12.74 -15.34 0.83
CA GLU A 611 13.64 -14.54 0.02
C GLU A 611 14.87 -14.24 0.89
N PRO A 612 16.09 -14.66 0.50
CA PRO A 612 17.29 -14.30 1.24
C PRO A 612 17.40 -12.77 1.27
N ALA A 613 17.61 -12.20 2.46
CA ALA A 613 17.74 -10.76 2.63
C ALA A 613 18.75 -10.18 1.61
N PRO A 614 18.47 -9.01 1.01
CA PRO A 614 19.40 -8.39 0.08
C PRO A 614 20.79 -8.25 0.74
N PRO A 615 21.89 -8.44 0.00
CA PRO A 615 23.26 -8.63 0.52
C PRO A 615 23.83 -7.42 1.28
N THR A 616 23.04 -6.38 1.53
CA THR A 616 23.42 -5.10 2.14
C THR A 616 22.91 -4.91 3.57
N VAL A 617 22.10 -5.83 4.14
CA VAL A 617 21.63 -5.73 5.53
C VAL A 617 22.62 -6.44 6.49
N PRO A 618 23.25 -5.74 7.46
CA PRO A 618 24.11 -6.39 8.45
C PRO A 618 23.36 -7.48 9.22
N ALA A 619 23.98 -8.65 9.45
CA ALA A 619 23.36 -9.84 10.08
C ALA A 619 22.58 -9.58 11.39
N LYS A 620 22.96 -8.54 12.15
CA LYS A 620 22.27 -8.08 13.37
C LYS A 620 20.87 -7.46 13.14
N TYR A 621 20.47 -7.25 11.89
CA TYR A 621 19.18 -6.68 11.47
C TYR A 621 18.35 -7.69 10.65
N GLN A 622 18.76 -8.96 10.62
CA GLN A 622 17.98 -10.03 10.01
C GLN A 622 17.03 -10.60 11.08
N GLY A 623 15.74 -10.71 10.76
CA GLY A 623 14.79 -11.47 11.58
C GLY A 623 15.12 -12.96 11.57
N ILE A 624 14.56 -13.73 12.50
CA ILE A 624 14.81 -15.17 12.63
C ILE A 624 13.57 -15.90 12.13
N ASP A 625 13.62 -16.41 10.91
CA ASP A 625 12.45 -17.00 10.24
C ASP A 625 11.78 -18.14 11.05
N PRO A 626 12.55 -19.08 11.64
CA PRO A 626 11.97 -20.14 12.46
C PRO A 626 11.22 -19.65 13.72
N LEU A 627 11.46 -18.41 14.18
CA LEU A 627 10.76 -17.86 15.36
C LEU A 627 9.32 -17.44 15.07
N ARG A 628 8.91 -17.28 13.80
CA ARG A 628 7.56 -16.79 13.44
C ARG A 628 6.44 -17.55 14.15
N ARG A 629 6.51 -18.89 14.14
CA ARG A 629 5.48 -19.77 14.74
C ARG A 629 5.43 -19.61 16.26
N LEU A 630 6.59 -19.59 16.91
CA LEU A 630 6.71 -19.38 18.36
C LEU A 630 6.20 -18.00 18.78
N ILE A 631 6.45 -16.98 17.97
CA ILE A 631 5.96 -15.62 18.20
C ILE A 631 4.43 -15.58 18.13
N LEU A 632 3.83 -16.14 17.08
CA LEU A 632 2.37 -16.17 16.93
C LEU A 632 1.69 -16.96 18.07
N ALA A 633 2.27 -18.10 18.49
CA ALA A 633 1.81 -18.85 19.65
C ALA A 633 1.88 -18.02 20.94
N ALA A 634 2.99 -17.29 21.13
CA ALA A 634 3.17 -16.40 22.28
C ALA A 634 2.11 -15.29 22.32
N PHE A 635 1.74 -14.68 21.18
CA PHE A 635 0.64 -13.72 21.12
C PHE A 635 -0.69 -14.34 21.54
N ARG A 636 -1.07 -15.48 20.97
CA ARG A 636 -2.37 -16.13 21.25
C ARG A 636 -2.57 -16.41 22.74
N ARG A 637 -1.49 -16.77 23.45
CA ARG A 637 -1.53 -17.27 24.82
C ARG A 637 -1.21 -16.23 25.89
N HIS A 638 -0.18 -15.44 25.66
CA HIS A 638 0.32 -14.48 26.65
C HIS A 638 -0.03 -13.04 26.30
N GLY A 639 -0.53 -12.80 25.09
CA GLY A 639 -0.95 -11.48 24.66
C GLY A 639 -2.13 -10.96 25.48
N ILE A 640 -2.01 -9.71 25.89
CA ILE A 640 -3.06 -9.00 26.60
C ILE A 640 -4.28 -8.93 25.69
N GLU A 641 -5.43 -9.40 26.17
CA GLU A 641 -6.66 -9.39 25.39
C GLU A 641 -7.10 -7.97 25.06
N GLY A 642 -7.33 -7.73 23.79
CA GLY A 642 -7.87 -6.48 23.27
C GLY A 642 -9.30 -6.64 22.76
N THR A 643 -9.80 -5.59 22.12
CA THR A 643 -11.10 -5.62 21.46
C THR A 643 -11.13 -6.67 20.35
N PHE A 644 -12.31 -7.24 20.11
CA PHE A 644 -12.55 -8.23 19.06
C PHE A 644 -11.62 -9.46 19.13
N GLY A 645 -11.15 -9.82 20.34
CA GLY A 645 -10.28 -10.97 20.56
C GLY A 645 -8.82 -10.78 20.10
N SER A 646 -8.41 -9.54 19.84
CA SER A 646 -7.00 -9.22 19.54
C SER A 646 -6.08 -9.54 20.72
N ARG A 647 -4.80 -9.79 20.44
CA ARG A 647 -3.78 -10.11 21.45
C ARG A 647 -2.57 -9.21 21.27
N ARG A 648 -2.13 -8.54 22.34
CA ARG A 648 -1.07 -7.52 22.30
C ARG A 648 0.15 -7.89 23.13
N LEU A 649 1.35 -7.67 22.59
CA LEU A 649 2.65 -7.81 23.27
C LEU A 649 3.65 -6.79 22.71
N THR A 650 4.52 -6.28 23.56
CA THR A 650 5.74 -5.54 23.15
C THR A 650 6.89 -6.51 22.89
N GLY A 651 7.89 -6.10 22.11
CA GLY A 651 9.09 -6.91 21.87
C GLY A 651 9.77 -7.43 23.14
N LYS A 652 9.79 -6.61 24.21
CA LYS A 652 10.32 -7.01 25.52
C LYS A 652 9.47 -8.08 26.23
N GLN A 653 8.14 -7.93 26.20
CA GLN A 653 7.24 -8.94 26.78
C GLN A 653 7.34 -10.26 26.02
N LEU A 654 7.44 -10.19 24.69
CA LEU A 654 7.61 -11.35 23.83
C LEU A 654 8.93 -12.08 24.12
N LEU A 655 10.05 -11.35 24.26
CA LEU A 655 11.34 -11.93 24.66
C LEU A 655 11.25 -12.65 26.02
N GLY A 656 10.58 -12.03 26.99
CA GLY A 656 10.37 -12.60 28.31
C GLY A 656 9.47 -13.85 28.32
N VAL A 657 8.48 -13.91 27.42
CA VAL A 657 7.63 -15.08 27.23
C VAL A 657 8.43 -16.23 26.61
N LEU A 658 9.27 -15.97 25.61
CA LEU A 658 10.03 -17.01 24.90
C LEU A 658 11.19 -17.57 25.72
N PHE A 659 11.92 -16.72 26.46
CA PHE A 659 13.20 -17.12 27.10
C PHE A 659 13.25 -16.90 28.62
N GLY A 660 12.14 -16.43 29.21
CA GLY A 660 11.99 -16.17 30.65
C GLY A 660 11.99 -14.69 31.02
N ALA A 661 11.19 -14.31 32.02
CA ALA A 661 10.94 -12.90 32.36
C ALA A 661 12.18 -12.11 32.80
N ASP A 662 13.19 -12.79 33.34
CA ASP A 662 14.46 -12.20 33.80
C ASP A 662 15.56 -12.20 32.71
N PHE A 663 15.25 -12.72 31.50
CA PHE A 663 16.20 -12.80 30.41
C PHE A 663 16.30 -11.47 29.66
N ASP A 664 17.51 -10.89 29.65
CA ASP A 664 17.80 -9.61 28.99
C ASP A 664 18.96 -9.79 28.00
N ASN A 665 18.64 -9.75 26.70
CA ASN A 665 19.60 -9.81 25.61
C ASN A 665 19.19 -8.78 24.55
N PRO A 666 19.75 -7.55 24.59
CA PRO A 666 19.34 -6.48 23.68
C PRO A 666 19.51 -6.81 22.19
N PRO A 667 20.60 -7.48 21.73
CA PRO A 667 20.70 -7.95 20.35
C PRO A 667 19.55 -8.88 19.93
N LEU A 668 19.23 -9.89 20.74
CA LEU A 668 18.14 -10.83 20.43
C LEU A 668 16.76 -10.17 20.51
N MET A 669 16.58 -9.20 21.42
CA MET A 669 15.36 -8.38 21.48
C MET A 669 15.08 -7.70 20.14
N TRP A 670 16.12 -7.15 19.50
CA TRP A 670 15.99 -6.53 18.18
C TRP A 670 15.67 -7.56 17.10
N GLN A 671 16.31 -8.73 17.08
CA GLN A 671 15.99 -9.80 16.12
C GLN A 671 14.52 -10.27 16.25
N VAL A 672 14.00 -10.36 17.47
CA VAL A 672 12.57 -10.65 17.72
C VAL A 672 11.67 -9.54 17.21
N ILE A 673 12.03 -8.26 17.42
CA ILE A 673 11.30 -7.10 16.88
C ILE A 673 11.28 -7.13 15.35
N TYR A 674 12.42 -7.34 14.69
CA TYR A 674 12.49 -7.43 13.22
C TYR A 674 11.66 -8.61 12.68
N THR A 675 11.60 -9.72 13.41
CA THR A 675 10.73 -10.84 13.04
C THR A 675 9.25 -10.46 13.14
N CYS A 676 8.87 -9.67 14.15
CA CYS A 676 7.51 -9.13 14.26
C CYS A 676 7.19 -8.12 13.15
N GLU A 677 8.13 -7.26 12.77
CA GLU A 677 7.98 -6.33 11.65
C GLU A 677 7.74 -7.08 10.33
N ARG A 678 8.49 -8.15 10.05
CA ARG A 678 8.21 -9.02 8.90
C ARG A 678 6.82 -9.65 8.95
N LEU A 679 6.35 -10.06 10.13
CA LEU A 679 4.98 -10.57 10.30
C LEU A 679 3.92 -9.47 10.12
N VAL A 680 4.26 -8.19 10.37
CA VAL A 680 3.40 -7.04 10.03
C VAL A 680 3.33 -6.86 8.52
N ASP A 681 4.47 -6.92 7.82
CA ASP A 681 4.54 -6.82 6.37
C ASP A 681 3.77 -7.96 5.67
N ALA A 682 3.86 -9.18 6.21
CA ALA A 682 3.08 -10.34 5.77
C ALA A 682 1.59 -10.29 6.19
N GLY A 683 1.15 -9.21 6.85
CA GLY A 683 -0.24 -9.01 7.27
C GLY A 683 -0.72 -9.92 8.40
N LYS A 684 0.19 -10.65 9.07
CA LYS A 684 -0.12 -11.56 10.19
C LYS A 684 -0.21 -10.83 11.53
N LEU A 685 0.45 -9.68 11.66
CA LEU A 685 0.38 -8.77 12.81
C LEU A 685 0.05 -7.34 12.35
N THR A 686 -0.30 -6.47 13.29
CA THR A 686 -0.27 -5.01 13.11
C THR A 686 0.62 -4.37 14.16
N CYS A 687 1.20 -3.21 13.83
CA CYS A 687 2.04 -2.45 14.77
C CYS A 687 1.30 -1.18 15.21
N GLU A 688 1.13 -1.01 16.52
CA GLU A 688 0.65 0.20 17.17
C GLU A 688 1.88 0.97 17.70
N PRO A 689 2.23 2.13 17.11
CA PRO A 689 3.34 2.93 17.61
C PRO A 689 3.00 3.44 19.01
N ASN A 690 3.96 3.38 19.94
CA ASN A 690 3.76 3.93 21.27
C ASN A 690 4.08 5.43 21.24
N PRO A 691 3.07 6.33 21.27
CA PRO A 691 3.35 7.76 21.24
C PRO A 691 4.08 8.10 22.55
N GLY A 692 5.34 8.48 22.41
CA GLY A 692 6.14 8.93 23.54
C GLY A 692 5.45 10.05 24.30
N ARG A 693 5.96 10.32 25.50
CA ARG A 693 5.48 11.43 26.31
C ARG A 693 5.64 12.74 25.52
N ALA A 694 4.57 13.54 25.44
CA ALA A 694 4.53 14.78 24.66
C ALA A 694 5.65 15.79 25.01
N ASP A 695 6.21 15.68 26.21
CA ASP A 695 7.31 16.52 26.72
C ASP A 695 8.73 16.02 26.33
N LYS A 696 8.86 14.83 25.74
CA LYS A 696 10.14 14.27 25.24
C LYS A 696 9.94 13.46 23.94
N PRO A 697 10.09 14.10 22.76
CA PRO A 697 10.14 13.39 21.50
C PRO A 697 11.26 12.34 21.53
N GLY A 698 10.93 11.07 21.24
CA GLY A 698 11.85 9.93 21.34
C GLY A 698 11.80 9.14 22.66
N SER A 699 10.86 9.45 23.59
CA SER A 699 10.64 8.64 24.80
C SER A 699 9.66 7.49 24.62
N GLY A 700 9.23 7.19 23.40
CA GLY A 700 8.31 6.09 23.11
C GLY A 700 8.88 4.78 23.65
N GLY A 701 8.04 4.01 24.36
CA GLY A 701 8.38 2.62 24.66
C GLY A 701 8.51 1.81 23.36
N PRO A 702 9.01 0.57 23.41
CA PRO A 702 9.02 -0.30 22.24
C PRO A 702 7.61 -0.43 21.67
N ASP A 703 7.51 -0.50 20.34
CA ASP A 703 6.26 -0.65 19.62
C ASP A 703 5.46 -1.85 20.13
N THR A 704 4.13 -1.70 20.09
CA THR A 704 3.21 -2.78 20.50
C THR A 704 2.71 -3.48 19.26
N PHE A 705 2.98 -4.78 19.18
CA PHE A 705 2.48 -5.61 18.09
C PHE A 705 1.14 -6.22 18.50
N VAL A 706 0.26 -6.41 17.53
CA VAL A 706 -1.10 -6.89 17.74
C VAL A 706 -1.40 -8.01 16.76
N TRP A 707 -1.80 -9.15 17.31
CA TRP A 707 -2.36 -10.26 16.56
C TRP A 707 -3.88 -10.16 16.53
N TRP A 708 -4.49 -10.50 15.39
CA TRP A 708 -5.94 -10.48 15.18
C TRP A 708 -6.46 -11.89 14.90
N PRO A 709 -7.62 -12.28 15.49
CA PRO A 709 -8.20 -13.60 15.27
C PRO A 709 -8.83 -13.77 13.88
N SER A 710 -9.17 -12.68 13.19
CA SER A 710 -9.63 -12.71 11.79
C SER A 710 -9.44 -11.35 11.11
N GLN A 711 -9.47 -11.34 9.78
CA GLN A 711 -9.45 -10.11 8.99
C GLN A 711 -10.69 -9.24 9.25
N SER A 712 -11.86 -9.85 9.47
CA SER A 712 -13.09 -9.12 9.81
C SER A 712 -13.00 -8.44 11.17
N ALA A 713 -12.37 -9.07 12.16
CA ALA A 713 -12.13 -8.46 13.47
C ALA A 713 -11.23 -7.22 13.37
N ARG A 714 -10.22 -7.26 12.48
CA ARG A 714 -9.36 -6.11 12.16
C ARG A 714 -10.15 -4.99 11.48
N GLN A 715 -10.91 -5.29 10.43
CA GLN A 715 -11.71 -4.29 9.71
C GLN A 715 -12.74 -3.59 10.63
N HIS A 716 -13.40 -4.34 11.52
CA HIS A 716 -14.32 -3.76 12.50
C HIS A 716 -13.60 -2.87 13.52
N ALA A 717 -12.38 -3.23 13.92
CA ALA A 717 -11.57 -2.38 14.79
C ALA A 717 -11.11 -1.10 14.08
N ASP A 718 -10.71 -1.18 12.82
CA ASP A 718 -10.32 -0.02 12.00
C ASP A 718 -11.50 0.94 11.80
N TYR A 719 -12.70 0.40 11.54
CA TYR A 719 -13.94 1.16 11.45
C TYR A 719 -14.32 1.82 12.78
N ALA A 720 -14.27 1.08 13.89
CA ALA A 720 -14.56 1.62 15.22
C ALA A 720 -13.54 2.69 15.64
N ALA A 721 -12.26 2.50 15.31
CA ALA A 721 -11.22 3.48 15.53
C ALA A 721 -11.42 4.73 14.67
N ALA A 722 -11.84 4.58 13.40
CA ALA A 722 -12.22 5.71 12.55
C ALA A 722 -13.39 6.51 13.15
N GLN A 723 -14.43 5.84 13.65
CA GLN A 723 -15.55 6.50 14.33
C GLN A 723 -15.13 7.21 15.62
N GLN A 724 -14.25 6.60 16.43
CA GLN A 724 -13.71 7.25 17.63
C GLN A 724 -12.84 8.46 17.30
N ARG A 725 -12.03 8.38 16.23
CA ARG A 725 -11.23 9.51 15.72
C ARG A 725 -12.14 10.63 15.21
N HIS A 726 -13.22 10.31 14.50
CA HIS A 726 -14.24 11.29 14.08
C HIS A 726 -14.92 11.95 15.28
N ALA A 727 -15.27 11.19 16.32
CA ALA A 727 -15.84 11.75 17.55
C ALA A 727 -14.85 12.68 18.28
N ALA A 728 -13.58 12.28 18.39
CA ALA A 728 -12.53 13.12 18.99
C ALA A 728 -12.23 14.38 18.13
N LEU A 729 -12.36 14.29 16.81
CA LEU A 729 -12.24 15.44 15.91
C LEU A 729 -13.35 16.46 16.15
N ARG A 730 -14.60 16.01 16.38
CA ARG A 730 -15.72 16.89 16.73
C ARG A 730 -15.44 17.72 17.99
N GLU A 731 -14.80 17.14 19.00
CA GLU A 731 -14.39 17.85 20.23
C GLU A 731 -13.24 18.85 20.01
N ARG A 732 -12.49 18.71 18.91
CA ARG A 732 -11.31 19.53 18.57
C ARG A 732 -11.55 20.50 17.41
N THR A 733 -12.77 20.49 16.87
CA THR A 733 -13.23 21.43 15.84
C THR A 733 -13.79 22.67 16.52
N ARG A 734 -13.41 23.87 16.06
CA ARG A 734 -13.93 25.11 16.66
C ARG A 734 -15.43 25.22 16.40
N GLU A 735 -16.23 25.43 17.46
CA GLU A 735 -17.60 25.92 17.29
C GLU A 735 -17.55 27.27 16.55
N HIS A 736 -18.06 27.31 15.31
CA HIS A 736 -17.73 28.37 14.36
C HIS A 736 -18.45 29.68 14.70
N TRP A 737 -17.68 30.66 15.19
CA TRP A 737 -18.11 32.04 15.36
C TRP A 737 -17.77 32.86 14.12
N VAL A 738 -18.78 33.33 13.39
CA VAL A 738 -18.61 34.25 12.26
C VAL A 738 -18.35 35.64 12.82
N PRO A 739 -17.25 36.35 12.46
CA PRO A 739 -17.01 37.72 12.90
C PRO A 739 -17.96 38.71 12.18
N PRO A 740 -18.28 39.88 12.79
CA PRO A 740 -19.13 40.87 12.15
C PRO A 740 -18.52 41.40 10.85
N ASN A 741 -19.29 41.45 9.76
CA ASN A 741 -18.82 41.94 8.46
C ASN A 741 -19.90 42.70 7.67
N CYS A 742 -19.49 43.40 6.61
CA CYS A 742 -20.40 44.02 5.65
C CYS A 742 -20.67 43.06 4.50
N ARG A 743 -21.93 42.95 4.08
CA ARG A 743 -22.40 42.08 2.99
C ARG A 743 -23.13 42.90 1.94
N ALA A 744 -22.90 42.63 0.65
CA ALA A 744 -23.63 43.31 -0.42
C ALA A 744 -25.13 42.97 -0.39
N LEU A 745 -25.98 43.96 -0.64
CA LEU A 745 -27.42 43.80 -0.72
C LEU A 745 -27.84 43.27 -2.10
N PRO A 746 -28.82 42.34 -2.17
CA PRO A 746 -29.45 41.97 -3.44
C PRO A 746 -30.14 43.18 -4.11
N HIS A 747 -30.25 43.14 -5.44
CA HIS A 747 -30.94 44.19 -6.20
C HIS A 747 -32.40 44.34 -5.73
N GLY A 748 -32.82 45.58 -5.43
CA GLY A 748 -34.16 45.88 -4.91
C GLY A 748 -34.32 45.76 -3.39
N TYR A 749 -33.23 45.60 -2.63
CA TYR A 749 -33.26 45.56 -1.16
C TYR A 749 -32.39 46.67 -0.55
N ARG A 750 -32.79 47.14 0.64
CA ARG A 750 -32.05 48.11 1.45
C ARG A 750 -31.68 47.53 2.82
N ALA A 751 -30.57 47.96 3.40
CA ALA A 751 -30.22 47.61 4.77
C ALA A 751 -31.28 48.12 5.75
N SER A 752 -31.66 47.28 6.71
CA SER A 752 -32.54 47.67 7.80
C SER A 752 -31.88 48.74 8.68
N ASP A 753 -32.68 49.53 9.39
CA ASP A 753 -32.15 50.51 10.34
C ASP A 753 -31.40 49.83 11.49
N GLN A 754 -31.78 48.60 11.83
CA GLN A 754 -31.07 47.76 12.79
C GLN A 754 -29.65 47.41 12.31
N ALA A 755 -29.46 47.10 11.03
CA ALA A 755 -28.15 46.82 10.45
C ALA A 755 -27.24 48.05 10.46
N LYS A 756 -27.79 49.23 10.12
CA LYS A 756 -27.06 50.51 10.16
C LYS A 756 -26.61 50.86 11.58
N GLU A 757 -27.49 50.68 12.57
CA GLU A 757 -27.16 50.93 13.98
C GLU A 757 -26.11 49.94 14.50
N ASN A 758 -26.20 48.67 14.11
CA ASN A 758 -25.21 47.66 14.47
C ASN A 758 -23.83 47.96 13.87
N TYR A 759 -23.78 48.41 12.60
CA TYR A 759 -22.55 48.88 11.96
C TYR A 759 -21.96 50.08 12.70
N ALA A 760 -22.79 51.09 13.00
CA ALA A 760 -22.36 52.28 13.73
C ALA A 760 -21.76 51.92 15.10
N ARG A 761 -22.38 50.99 15.82
CA ARG A 761 -21.88 50.49 17.11
C ARG A 761 -20.56 49.73 16.95
N HIS A 762 -20.44 48.89 15.93
CA HIS A 762 -19.21 48.15 15.64
C HIS A 762 -18.05 49.08 15.29
N VAL A 763 -18.27 50.05 14.39
CA VAL A 763 -17.25 51.01 13.98
C VAL A 763 -16.78 51.88 15.15
N ARG A 764 -17.70 52.36 16.01
CA ARG A 764 -17.32 53.09 17.23
C ARG A 764 -16.48 52.25 18.19
N LYS A 765 -16.77 50.95 18.29
CA LYS A 765 -16.05 50.01 19.15
C LYS A 765 -14.64 49.71 18.63
N VAL A 766 -14.48 49.54 17.32
CA VAL A 766 -13.20 49.15 16.70
C VAL A 766 -12.30 50.35 16.44
N TRP A 767 -12.87 51.46 15.96
CA TRP A 767 -12.14 52.61 15.46
C TRP A 767 -12.28 53.86 16.35
N GLY A 768 -12.98 53.75 17.47
CA GLY A 768 -13.18 54.81 18.45
C GLY A 768 -14.40 55.71 18.18
N PRO A 769 -14.76 56.60 19.14
CA PRO A 769 -16.03 57.33 19.13
C PRO A 769 -16.21 58.33 17.98
N ASN A 770 -15.12 58.73 17.31
CA ASN A 770 -15.11 59.72 16.23
C ASN A 770 -15.03 59.10 14.82
N ALA A 771 -15.09 57.77 14.69
CA ALA A 771 -15.03 57.09 13.40
C ALA A 771 -16.33 57.27 12.58
N ASP A 772 -16.22 57.25 11.24
CA ASP A 772 -17.39 57.40 10.36
C ASP A 772 -18.32 56.18 10.48
N THR A 773 -19.48 56.38 11.08
CA THR A 773 -20.44 55.31 11.36
C THR A 773 -21.43 55.04 10.24
N ARG A 774 -21.25 55.65 9.06
CA ARG A 774 -22.17 55.46 7.92
C ARG A 774 -21.87 54.16 7.21
N LEU A 775 -22.85 53.26 7.18
CA LEU A 775 -22.78 52.02 6.42
C LEU A 775 -22.64 52.34 4.92
N PRO A 776 -21.68 51.75 4.19
CA PRO A 776 -21.52 51.96 2.75
C PRO A 776 -22.79 51.65 1.97
N GLU A 777 -23.06 52.46 0.94
CA GLU A 777 -24.23 52.30 0.09
C GLU A 777 -24.17 50.95 -0.66
N GLY A 778 -25.29 50.23 -0.71
CA GLY A 778 -25.34 48.88 -1.30
C GLY A 778 -24.92 47.74 -0.37
N PHE A 779 -24.60 48.01 0.89
CA PHE A 779 -24.22 46.97 1.87
C PHE A 779 -25.19 46.90 3.07
N THR A 780 -25.28 45.72 3.68
CA THR A 780 -25.86 45.46 5.00
C THR A 780 -24.76 45.05 5.97
N PHE A 781 -25.04 45.11 7.27
CA PHE A 781 -24.10 44.69 8.31
C PHE A 781 -24.63 43.49 9.07
N VAL A 782 -23.82 42.43 9.11
CA VAL A 782 -24.12 41.19 9.80
C VAL A 782 -23.32 41.17 11.10
N ASN A 783 -24.00 40.94 12.22
CA ASN A 783 -23.33 40.80 13.51
C ASN A 783 -22.52 39.50 13.56
N GLY A 784 -21.52 39.48 14.43
CA GLY A 784 -20.86 38.22 14.74
C GLY A 784 -21.86 37.26 15.38
N HIS A 785 -21.95 36.04 14.87
CA HIS A 785 -22.93 35.05 15.27
C HIS A 785 -22.37 33.63 15.15
N GLN A 786 -22.97 32.70 15.88
CA GLN A 786 -22.65 31.29 15.78
C GLN A 786 -23.38 30.71 14.56
N ARG A 787 -22.65 30.01 13.68
CA ARG A 787 -23.24 29.44 12.45
C ARG A 787 -24.32 28.42 12.84
N GLY A 788 -25.52 28.56 12.26
CA GLY A 788 -26.72 27.78 12.62
C GLY A 788 -27.74 28.52 13.51
N SER A 789 -27.36 29.66 14.10
CA SER A 789 -28.34 30.59 14.68
C SER A 789 -28.88 31.50 13.58
N ASP A 790 -30.14 31.34 13.17
CA ASP A 790 -30.79 32.18 12.16
C ASP A 790 -30.93 33.61 12.72
N PRO A 791 -30.14 34.60 12.27
CA PRO A 791 -30.21 35.94 12.83
C PRO A 791 -31.33 36.77 12.17
N GLY A 792 -32.12 36.17 11.25
CA GLY A 792 -33.21 36.82 10.54
C GLY A 792 -32.73 37.85 9.49
N PRO A 793 -33.58 38.26 8.55
CA PRO A 793 -33.14 39.10 7.45
C PRO A 793 -32.87 40.54 7.93
N PHE A 794 -31.61 40.98 7.82
CA PHE A 794 -31.18 42.35 8.14
C PHE A 794 -31.41 43.36 7.01
N TRP A 795 -32.23 43.01 6.02
CA TRP A 795 -32.54 43.83 4.85
C TRP A 795 -34.04 43.79 4.53
N LEU A 796 -34.54 44.87 3.96
CA LEU A 796 -35.95 45.07 3.63
C LEU A 796 -36.09 45.33 2.13
N PRO A 797 -37.16 44.84 1.47
CA PRO A 797 -37.43 45.19 0.08
C PRO A 797 -37.60 46.72 -0.05
N MET A 798 -37.07 47.29 -1.12
CA MET A 798 -37.35 48.67 -1.50
C MET A 798 -38.79 48.73 -2.02
N THR A 799 -39.66 49.39 -1.25
CA THR A 799 -41.01 49.81 -1.71
C THR A 799 -40.92 50.84 -2.81
#